data_AF-A0A087B7W8-F1
#
_entry.id   AF-A0A087B7W8-F1
#
_cell.length_a   1.000
_cell.length_b   1.000
_cell.length_c   1.000
_cell.angle_alpha   90.00
_cell.angle_beta   90.00
_cell.angle_gamma   90.00
#
_symmetry.space_group_name_H-M   'P 1'
#
loop_
_entity.id
_entity.type
_entity.pdbx_description
1 polymer ?
#
loop_
_entity_poly.entity_id
_entity_poly.type
_entity_poly.pdbx_seq_one_letter_code
_entity_poly.pdbx_strand_id
1 'polypeptide(L)'
;MADKLVATLDKAGVRKISTDLWGVFFEDISYSDDGGLNSELVQNGAFEYNRADKPEWSNYTAWRKIVPAGSFAAFGVGETAPVAEENPHYAIAEIGKVGGEQTADSAVSRADSALSQTDSACTPAAPALENLGFDGMVFRAGETYDFSIWTRAHGKALPVQVALIGDDGKPLAATVVTAPASNACGEWTQLRAELTITSAQADPQPNAEIIATQGALRLTFPEPGTIDLDFVSLEPRTTYKDLKHFRPDLVEALADLHPRFMRFPGGCITHGLGLNNMYHWDRTIGPVEHRPHNFNVWGYHQSFRIGFYEYFRLCETIGAKPLPVLPAGMSCQNTSQGPVPVAQEDMPAYIDEVLGLIDFCNADSATNKWAAKRAAMGHIEPFNLEYLGIGNEDLIDDVFKNRFQQIFDAVKAAHPEITVVGTVGPAPSGQDYEQGWAYAREAGIPIVDEHSYQSSSWWFHNLDHYDHTDRKGPKVYLGEYGSWDTQLINGLSEAAFMGRMELNGDVVHMASYAPLLAKNGHTSWNPDLIYFDNENVYRPYSYWVQQMYATTTADTAWPVSLDGPTTLRRDLPNTVSLKIDGGAHADFADFSLETADGTHIDLPDVSYQGNGPVSLPAPEGLTADSYTIRAKVTYYEGMWGVRIASGDVNGKNYNGTSLGRGFSVQVVREGTGYALAGTETSMDAVRPGTTWDVRIEIGNRGEQMRLYIDGALVADGHETPDEPRRTVTVSRDSTAGVTYLRVVNALPESVDVDLAQVLAALNVPDSAKAVVEATVLTGNDPYAGIRGEESPTCPTSHEVNLADGTYTAPAWSFTTLAVRG
;
A
#
# COMPACT_ATOMS: atom_id res chain seq x y z
N MET A 1 11.90 -38.24 -20.00
CA MET A 1 12.99 -37.24 -20.12
C MET A 1 12.36 -35.94 -19.71
N ALA A 2 12.99 -35.18 -18.81
CA ALA A 2 12.52 -33.83 -18.53
C ALA A 2 12.54 -33.03 -19.84
N ASP A 3 11.61 -32.09 -19.98
CA ASP A 3 11.69 -31.12 -21.04
C ASP A 3 13.03 -30.38 -20.96
N LYS A 4 13.56 -29.97 -22.12
CA LYS A 4 14.84 -29.26 -22.21
C LYS A 4 14.61 -27.86 -22.78
N LEU A 5 15.14 -26.85 -22.09
CA LEU A 5 15.28 -25.49 -22.58
C LEU A 5 16.74 -25.22 -22.94
N VAL A 6 16.97 -24.54 -24.06
CA VAL A 6 18.31 -24.08 -24.45
C VAL A 6 18.35 -22.56 -24.39
N ALA A 7 19.20 -22.02 -23.51
CA ALA A 7 19.38 -20.59 -23.34
C ALA A 7 20.53 -20.08 -24.22
N THR A 8 20.23 -19.08 -25.06
CA THR A 8 21.20 -18.41 -25.92
C THR A 8 21.30 -16.93 -25.54
N LEU A 9 22.48 -16.50 -25.13
CA LEU A 9 22.74 -15.10 -24.77
C LEU A 9 23.10 -14.27 -26.01
N ASP A 10 22.40 -13.15 -26.21
CA ASP A 10 22.81 -12.12 -27.17
C ASP A 10 23.82 -11.17 -26.52
N LYS A 11 25.10 -11.42 -26.79
CA LYS A 11 26.19 -10.63 -26.22
C LYS A 11 26.22 -9.18 -26.73
N ALA A 12 25.71 -8.92 -27.93
CA ALA A 12 25.72 -7.58 -28.52
C ALA A 12 24.62 -6.68 -27.93
N GLY A 13 23.54 -7.29 -27.42
CA GLY A 13 22.41 -6.60 -26.80
C GLY A 13 22.60 -6.16 -25.35
N VAL A 14 23.84 -6.13 -24.83
CA VAL A 14 24.10 -5.72 -23.43
C VAL A 14 23.51 -4.36 -23.09
N ARG A 15 22.88 -4.26 -21.92
CA ARG A 15 22.27 -3.04 -21.40
C ARG A 15 22.78 -2.76 -20.00
N LYS A 16 22.79 -1.47 -19.63
CA LYS A 16 23.10 -1.05 -18.26
C LYS A 16 21.86 -1.19 -17.40
N ILE A 17 22.06 -1.49 -16.13
CA ILE A 17 21.02 -1.51 -15.11
C ILE A 17 21.16 -0.24 -14.26
N SER A 18 20.03 0.40 -13.92
CA SER A 18 20.03 1.48 -12.94
C SER A 18 20.47 0.98 -11.56
N THR A 19 21.32 1.75 -10.89
CA THR A 19 21.72 1.45 -9.50
C THR A 19 20.59 1.69 -8.51
N ASP A 20 19.53 2.39 -8.93
CA ASP A 20 18.38 2.75 -8.12
C ASP A 20 17.14 1.92 -8.47
N LEU A 21 17.30 0.80 -9.20
CA LEU A 21 16.17 0.06 -9.79
C LEU A 21 15.16 -0.46 -8.76
N TRP A 22 15.60 -1.04 -7.65
CA TRP A 22 14.70 -1.70 -6.69
C TRP A 22 14.51 -0.85 -5.43
N GLY A 23 13.30 -0.33 -5.23
CA GLY A 23 12.93 0.44 -4.04
C GLY A 23 11.59 0.01 -3.47
N VAL A 24 11.09 0.80 -2.52
CA VAL A 24 9.79 0.58 -1.87
C VAL A 24 8.92 1.82 -1.99
N PHE A 25 7.61 1.62 -2.01
CA PHE A 25 6.61 2.66 -2.00
C PHE A 25 5.93 2.69 -0.64
N PHE A 26 5.63 3.87 -0.09
CA PHE A 26 4.92 3.97 1.18
C PHE A 26 3.85 5.06 1.13
N GLU A 27 2.63 4.65 1.45
CA GLU A 27 1.50 5.50 1.78
C GLU A 27 0.83 5.01 3.05
N ASP A 28 0.19 5.91 3.78
CA ASP A 28 -0.62 5.54 4.94
C ASP A 28 -2.00 5.02 4.47
N ILE A 29 -2.05 3.74 4.12
CA ILE A 29 -3.22 2.95 3.71
C ILE A 29 -3.29 1.70 4.60
N SER A 30 -4.49 1.17 4.86
CA SER A 30 -4.64 -0.09 5.61
C SER A 30 -3.97 -0.08 7.00
N TYR A 31 -3.95 1.09 7.67
CA TYR A 31 -3.29 1.33 8.95
C TYR A 31 -1.76 1.11 8.87
N SER A 32 -1.14 1.37 7.71
CA SER A 32 0.29 1.16 7.51
C SER A 32 1.18 2.10 8.32
N ASP A 33 0.73 3.31 8.66
CA ASP A 33 1.42 4.24 9.56
C ASP A 33 0.82 4.20 10.98
N ASP A 34 -0.27 4.93 11.23
CA ASP A 34 -0.95 4.94 12.52
C ASP A 34 -1.65 3.60 12.79
N GLY A 35 -1.17 2.88 13.81
CA GLY A 35 -1.56 1.49 14.10
C GLY A 35 -0.71 0.43 13.40
N GLY A 36 0.26 0.87 12.60
CA GLY A 36 1.27 0.09 11.89
C GLY A 36 2.66 0.60 12.20
N LEU A 37 3.32 1.19 11.20
CA LEU A 37 4.73 1.60 11.27
C LEU A 37 5.01 2.56 12.43
N ASN A 38 4.08 3.45 12.77
CA ASN A 38 4.15 4.29 13.97
C ASN A 38 4.03 3.44 15.25
N SER A 39 4.99 3.56 16.16
CA SER A 39 5.00 2.84 17.45
C SER A 39 4.05 3.41 18.52
N GLU A 40 3.28 4.46 18.23
CA GLU A 40 2.23 4.96 19.12
C GLU A 40 1.19 3.87 19.41
N LEU A 41 1.00 3.54 20.69
CA LEU A 41 -0.01 2.58 21.11
C LEU A 41 -1.38 3.24 21.32
N VAL A 42 -1.43 4.53 21.67
CA VAL A 42 -2.66 5.27 21.93
C VAL A 42 -3.32 5.70 20.62
N GLN A 43 -4.51 5.16 20.34
CA GLN A 43 -5.32 5.65 19.24
C GLN A 43 -6.13 6.87 19.70
N ASN A 44 -6.18 7.92 18.88
CA ASN A 44 -6.97 9.14 19.17
C ASN A 44 -6.58 9.81 20.50
N GLY A 45 -5.27 9.97 20.75
CA GLY A 45 -4.71 10.60 21.95
C GLY A 45 -4.99 12.10 22.09
N ALA A 46 -5.28 12.78 20.97
CA ALA A 46 -5.64 14.20 20.89
C ALA A 46 -7.17 14.44 20.80
N PHE A 47 -8.00 13.40 20.88
CA PHE A 47 -9.46 13.51 20.90
C PHE A 47 -10.08 14.20 19.65
N GLU A 48 -9.42 14.15 18.49
CA GLU A 48 -9.84 14.83 17.25
C GLU A 48 -10.88 14.06 16.42
N TYR A 49 -11.08 12.77 16.70
CA TYR A 49 -12.02 11.96 15.93
C TYR A 49 -13.45 12.47 16.12
N ASN A 50 -14.25 12.52 15.05
CA ASN A 50 -15.60 13.08 15.16
C ASN A 50 -16.58 12.47 14.15
N ARG A 51 -17.87 12.78 14.32
CA ARG A 51 -18.96 12.23 13.50
C ARG A 51 -19.01 12.75 12.06
N ALA A 52 -18.36 13.88 11.78
CA ALA A 52 -18.30 14.42 10.43
C ALA A 52 -17.36 13.59 9.54
N ASP A 53 -16.28 13.06 10.13
CA ASP A 53 -15.35 12.16 9.45
C ASP A 53 -15.94 10.76 9.27
N LYS A 54 -16.53 10.21 10.35
CA LYS A 54 -17.16 8.88 10.33
C LYS A 54 -18.37 8.82 11.27
N PRO A 55 -19.58 8.42 10.83
CA PRO A 55 -20.80 8.50 11.64
C PRO A 55 -20.74 7.79 13.01
N GLU A 56 -19.99 6.69 13.09
CA GLU A 56 -19.78 5.91 14.32
C GLU A 56 -18.75 6.52 15.29
N TRP A 57 -17.99 7.52 14.87
CA TRP A 57 -16.93 8.11 15.67
C TRP A 57 -17.41 9.19 16.63
N SER A 58 -16.58 9.48 17.63
CA SER A 58 -16.69 10.61 18.56
C SER A 58 -15.30 11.00 19.02
N ASN A 59 -15.16 12.13 19.72
CA ASN A 59 -13.87 12.53 20.29
C ASN A 59 -13.31 11.49 21.27
N TYR A 60 -14.16 10.59 21.79
CA TYR A 60 -13.78 9.45 22.63
C TYR A 60 -13.75 8.10 21.90
N THR A 61 -13.70 8.08 20.56
CA THR A 61 -13.38 6.84 19.83
C THR A 61 -12.05 6.28 20.35
N ALA A 62 -11.98 4.95 20.52
CA ALA A 62 -10.90 4.21 21.18
C ALA A 62 -10.79 4.39 22.72
N TRP A 63 -11.62 5.22 23.34
CA TRP A 63 -11.63 5.47 24.79
C TRP A 63 -12.87 4.90 25.49
N ARG A 64 -12.65 4.12 26.54
CA ARG A 64 -13.69 3.68 27.49
C ARG A 64 -13.78 4.63 28.68
N LYS A 65 -14.98 5.13 28.95
CA LYS A 65 -15.31 5.91 30.14
C LYS A 65 -15.75 4.96 31.25
N ILE A 66 -15.04 4.97 32.38
CA ILE A 66 -15.32 4.09 33.52
C ILE A 66 -15.76 4.93 34.71
N VAL A 67 -16.96 4.67 35.23
CA VAL A 67 -17.49 5.29 36.43
C VAL A 67 -17.92 4.19 37.41
N PRO A 68 -17.10 3.88 38.43
CA PRO A 68 -17.41 2.83 39.39
C PRO A 68 -18.64 3.16 40.22
N ALA A 69 -19.32 2.12 40.71
CA ALA A 69 -20.46 2.27 41.60
C ALA A 69 -20.12 3.16 42.80
N GLY A 70 -21.01 4.10 43.13
CA GLY A 70 -20.82 5.05 44.22
C GLY A 70 -19.96 6.28 43.90
N SER A 71 -19.35 6.34 42.72
CA SER A 71 -18.64 7.51 42.18
C SER A 71 -19.55 8.41 41.34
N PHE A 72 -19.11 9.63 41.07
CA PHE A 72 -19.69 10.54 40.08
C PHE A 72 -18.57 11.17 39.26
N ALA A 73 -18.63 10.98 37.95
CA ALA A 73 -17.74 11.62 36.99
C ALA A 73 -18.49 11.98 35.70
N ALA A 74 -18.09 13.08 35.08
CA ALA A 74 -18.51 13.49 33.75
C ALA A 74 -17.27 13.64 32.86
N PHE A 75 -17.39 13.19 31.61
CA PHE A 75 -16.33 13.25 30.60
C PHE A 75 -16.82 14.00 29.37
N GLY A 76 -16.28 15.20 29.15
CA GLY A 76 -16.67 16.12 28.07
C GLY A 76 -15.50 16.48 27.17
N VAL A 77 -15.78 17.23 26.11
CA VAL A 77 -14.77 17.76 25.18
C VAL A 77 -14.73 19.27 25.33
N GLY A 78 -13.54 19.85 25.37
CA GLY A 78 -13.34 21.29 25.35
C GLY A 78 -12.58 21.72 24.10
N GLU A 79 -12.79 22.98 23.72
CA GLU A 79 -12.16 23.63 22.55
C GLU A 79 -11.53 24.99 22.90
N THR A 80 -11.63 25.42 24.17
CA THR A 80 -11.19 26.75 24.59
C THR A 80 -9.77 26.69 25.15
N ALA A 81 -8.88 27.50 24.57
CA ALA A 81 -7.45 27.53 24.90
C ALA A 81 -6.84 26.10 24.85
N PRO A 82 -6.87 25.45 23.67
CA PRO A 82 -6.30 24.11 23.48
C PRO A 82 -4.77 24.11 23.61
N VAL A 83 -4.16 22.91 23.62
CA VAL A 83 -2.69 22.79 23.56
C VAL A 83 -2.17 23.35 22.24
N ALA A 84 -2.89 23.10 21.14
CA ALA A 84 -2.58 23.58 19.80
C ALA A 84 -3.85 24.03 19.09
N GLU A 85 -3.75 25.09 18.26
CA GLU A 85 -4.91 25.59 17.51
C GLU A 85 -5.28 24.64 16.35
N GLU A 86 -4.28 23.91 15.84
CA GLU A 86 -4.42 22.93 14.76
C GLU A 86 -5.22 21.69 15.18
N ASN A 87 -5.19 21.37 16.47
CA ASN A 87 -5.88 20.23 17.10
C ASN A 87 -6.65 20.77 18.31
N PRO A 88 -7.83 21.35 18.09
CA PRO A 88 -8.49 22.19 19.08
C PRO A 88 -9.19 21.39 20.19
N HIS A 89 -9.39 20.09 20.05
CA HIS A 89 -10.17 19.30 21.00
C HIS A 89 -9.30 18.76 22.14
N TYR A 90 -9.85 18.72 23.34
CA TYR A 90 -9.23 18.03 24.47
C TYR A 90 -10.29 17.39 25.37
N ALA A 91 -9.92 16.36 26.13
CA ALA A 91 -10.81 15.71 27.08
C ALA A 91 -10.90 16.49 28.40
N ILE A 92 -12.11 16.62 28.94
CA ILE A 92 -12.37 17.16 30.27
C ILE A 92 -12.85 16.01 31.15
N ALA A 93 -12.15 15.74 32.26
CA ALA A 93 -12.59 14.82 33.29
C ALA A 93 -13.00 15.60 34.54
N GLU A 94 -14.31 15.67 34.81
CA GLU A 94 -14.88 16.25 36.03
C GLU A 94 -15.25 15.14 37.01
N ILE A 95 -14.50 15.05 38.11
CA ILE A 95 -14.72 14.07 39.17
C ILE A 95 -15.41 14.77 40.34
N GLY A 96 -16.71 14.55 40.49
CA GLY A 96 -17.46 15.10 41.62
C GLY A 96 -17.36 14.23 42.87
N LYS A 97 -17.24 12.91 42.71
CA LYS A 97 -17.12 11.97 43.83
C LYS A 97 -16.37 10.70 43.43
N VAL A 98 -15.50 10.23 44.31
CA VAL A 98 -14.88 8.90 44.24
C VAL A 98 -15.57 8.00 45.26
N GLY A 99 -15.99 6.80 44.84
CA GLY A 99 -16.68 5.83 45.69
C GLY A 99 -15.80 5.31 46.84
N GLY A 100 -16.41 5.09 48.01
CA GLY A 100 -15.83 4.32 49.12
C GLY A 100 -16.30 2.85 49.05
N GLU A 101 -15.58 1.94 49.73
CA GLU A 101 -15.81 0.48 49.73
C GLU A 101 -17.27 0.03 49.53
N GLN A 102 -17.49 -0.86 48.56
CA GLN A 102 -18.80 -1.42 48.23
C GLN A 102 -19.43 -2.11 49.44
N THR A 103 -20.57 -1.64 49.91
CA THR A 103 -21.57 -2.52 50.53
C THR A 103 -22.38 -3.17 49.42
N ALA A 104 -22.36 -4.50 49.38
CA ALA A 104 -23.03 -5.34 48.40
C ALA A 104 -24.55 -5.12 48.40
N ASP A 105 -25.05 -4.18 47.61
CA ASP A 105 -26.44 -4.16 47.09
C ASP A 105 -26.63 -2.94 46.17
N SER A 106 -26.36 -3.09 44.87
CA SER A 106 -27.05 -2.34 43.80
C SER A 106 -26.53 -2.77 42.43
N ALA A 107 -27.11 -3.85 41.90
CA ALA A 107 -27.11 -4.12 40.47
C ALA A 107 -28.42 -3.63 39.87
N VAL A 108 -28.42 -2.57 39.04
CA VAL A 108 -29.36 -2.41 37.91
C VAL A 108 -28.81 -1.49 36.80
N SER A 109 -28.76 -2.07 35.58
CA SER A 109 -28.75 -1.63 34.17
C SER A 109 -28.75 -0.15 33.72
N ARG A 110 -27.98 0.16 32.65
CA ARG A 110 -28.38 0.28 31.20
C ARG A 110 -27.17 0.82 30.39
N ALA A 111 -26.68 0.14 29.33
CA ALA A 111 -27.16 0.10 27.94
C ALA A 111 -27.03 1.45 27.19
N ASP A 112 -25.86 1.67 26.57
CA ASP A 112 -25.66 2.28 25.24
C ASP A 112 -24.15 2.20 24.87
N SER A 113 -23.74 1.09 24.24
CA SER A 113 -22.58 1.01 23.32
C SER A 113 -22.49 -0.41 22.79
N ALA A 114 -22.62 -0.59 21.47
CA ALA A 114 -22.36 -1.84 20.80
C ALA A 114 -20.84 -2.07 20.71
N LEU A 115 -20.25 -2.63 21.79
CA LEU A 115 -19.05 -3.44 21.81
C LEU A 115 -19.25 -4.45 22.95
N SER A 116 -19.11 -5.73 22.63
CA SER A 116 -19.66 -6.83 23.42
C SER A 116 -19.00 -7.03 24.79
N GLN A 117 -19.83 -7.48 25.72
CA GLN A 117 -19.55 -7.93 27.07
C GLN A 117 -18.37 -8.93 27.17
N THR A 118 -17.43 -8.64 28.07
CA THR A 118 -16.74 -9.64 28.89
C THR A 118 -16.68 -9.18 30.34
N ASP A 119 -17.04 -10.08 31.25
CA ASP A 119 -17.47 -9.85 32.62
C ASP A 119 -16.40 -9.38 33.64
N SER A 120 -16.80 -8.41 34.46
CA SER A 120 -16.57 -8.22 35.91
C SER A 120 -15.19 -8.39 36.60
N ALA A 121 -14.09 -8.69 35.94
CA ALA A 121 -12.78 -8.74 36.59
C ALA A 121 -12.00 -7.44 36.35
N CYS A 122 -11.88 -6.60 37.39
CA CYS A 122 -10.99 -5.42 37.46
C CYS A 122 -11.52 -4.06 36.99
N THR A 123 -12.77 -3.71 37.33
CA THR A 123 -13.20 -2.29 37.32
C THR A 123 -12.35 -1.50 38.33
N PRO A 124 -11.72 -0.37 37.95
CA PRO A 124 -10.97 0.48 38.89
C PRO A 124 -11.87 0.97 40.03
N ALA A 125 -11.29 1.25 41.19
CA ALA A 125 -12.02 1.74 42.36
C ALA A 125 -12.44 3.23 42.23
N ALA A 126 -11.84 3.97 41.30
CA ALA A 126 -12.13 5.37 41.01
C ALA A 126 -12.45 5.56 39.51
N PRO A 127 -13.10 6.68 39.13
CA PRO A 127 -13.36 6.99 37.73
C PRO A 127 -12.09 6.96 36.88
N ALA A 128 -12.21 6.52 35.64
CA ALA A 128 -11.07 6.38 34.73
C ALA A 128 -11.44 6.57 33.26
N LEU A 129 -10.44 6.95 32.47
CA LEU A 129 -10.42 6.79 31.01
C LEU A 129 -9.47 5.66 30.66
N GLU A 130 -9.85 4.83 29.70
CA GLU A 130 -9.01 3.73 29.24
C GLU A 130 -8.95 3.69 27.72
N ASN A 131 -7.74 3.79 27.16
CA ASN A 131 -7.52 3.71 25.72
C ASN A 131 -7.25 2.26 25.32
N LEU A 132 -7.94 1.79 24.29
CA LEU A 132 -7.85 0.41 23.81
C LEU A 132 -6.79 0.22 22.72
N GLY A 133 -6.15 1.31 22.26
CA GLY A 133 -5.19 1.29 21.17
C GLY A 133 -5.78 0.86 19.83
N PHE A 134 -4.90 0.46 18.92
CA PHE A 134 -5.26 -0.03 17.59
C PHE A 134 -5.51 -1.55 17.64
N ASP A 135 -6.76 -1.95 17.91
CA ASP A 135 -7.19 -3.35 18.14
C ASP A 135 -6.54 -4.03 19.35
N GLY A 136 -6.28 -3.27 20.41
CA GLY A 136 -5.57 -3.73 21.60
C GLY A 136 -4.12 -3.27 21.63
N MET A 137 -3.52 -3.25 22.83
CA MET A 137 -2.09 -2.98 23.02
C MET A 137 -1.35 -4.29 23.34
N VAL A 138 -0.28 -4.56 22.59
CA VAL A 138 0.63 -5.66 22.89
C VAL A 138 1.66 -5.19 23.90
N PHE A 139 1.78 -5.93 25.00
CA PHE A 139 2.76 -5.66 26.04
C PHE A 139 3.72 -6.84 26.22
N ARG A 140 5.00 -6.53 26.37
CA ARG A 140 6.08 -7.54 26.46
C ARG A 140 6.78 -7.49 27.82
N ALA A 141 7.17 -8.66 28.31
CA ALA A 141 7.88 -8.79 29.57
C ALA A 141 9.23 -8.04 29.52
N GLY A 142 9.52 -7.21 30.53
CA GLY A 142 10.79 -6.47 30.61
C GLY A 142 10.84 -5.18 29.80
N GLU A 143 9.84 -4.92 28.96
CA GLU A 143 9.79 -3.71 28.13
C GLU A 143 9.45 -2.46 28.97
N THR A 144 10.01 -1.33 28.58
CA THR A 144 9.70 -0.02 29.17
C THR A 144 8.99 0.85 28.14
N TYR A 145 7.94 1.51 28.59
CA TYR A 145 7.12 2.39 27.76
C TYR A 145 7.23 3.83 28.26
N ASP A 146 7.44 4.76 27.33
CA ASP A 146 7.45 6.19 27.57
C ASP A 146 6.03 6.72 27.44
N PHE A 147 5.49 7.22 28.56
CA PHE A 147 4.18 7.85 28.63
C PHE A 147 4.32 9.36 28.67
N SER A 148 3.45 10.05 27.93
CA SER A 148 3.28 11.50 28.07
C SER A 148 1.82 11.93 27.93
N ILE A 149 1.49 13.07 28.55
CA ILE A 149 0.16 13.68 28.53
C ILE A 149 0.26 15.17 28.81
N TRP A 150 -0.51 15.98 28.10
CA TRP A 150 -0.73 17.37 28.44
C TRP A 150 -1.89 17.51 29.42
N THR A 151 -1.70 18.26 30.49
CA THR A 151 -2.70 18.41 31.54
C THR A 151 -2.90 19.85 31.99
N ARG A 152 -4.13 20.14 32.41
CA ARG A 152 -4.50 21.39 33.07
C ARG A 152 -5.51 21.11 34.18
N ALA A 153 -5.06 21.06 35.43
CA ALA A 153 -5.93 20.80 36.59
C ALA A 153 -6.52 22.08 37.17
N HIS A 154 -7.84 22.13 37.38
CA HIS A 154 -8.52 23.38 37.74
C HIS A 154 -8.46 23.64 39.26
N GLY A 155 -7.86 24.76 39.65
CA GLY A 155 -7.86 25.31 41.01
C GLY A 155 -6.95 24.61 42.03
N LYS A 156 -6.64 23.33 41.84
CA LYS A 156 -5.70 22.57 42.68
C LYS A 156 -4.95 21.54 41.85
N ALA A 157 -3.80 21.09 42.37
CA ALA A 157 -3.10 19.97 41.78
C ALA A 157 -3.93 18.69 41.92
N LEU A 158 -3.91 17.84 40.89
CA LEU A 158 -4.68 16.60 40.86
C LEU A 158 -3.78 15.43 40.42
N PRO A 159 -3.73 14.32 41.18
CA PRO A 159 -3.03 13.13 40.75
C PRO A 159 -3.79 12.40 39.65
N VAL A 160 -3.05 11.83 38.70
CA VAL A 160 -3.54 10.89 37.69
C VAL A 160 -2.72 9.62 37.82
N GLN A 161 -3.38 8.51 38.14
CA GLN A 161 -2.72 7.20 38.15
C GLN A 161 -2.75 6.64 36.73
N VAL A 162 -1.56 6.35 36.20
CA VAL A 162 -1.35 5.81 34.86
C VAL A 162 -0.99 4.34 35.00
N ALA A 163 -1.65 3.45 34.27
CA ALA A 163 -1.37 2.02 34.32
C ALA A 163 -1.47 1.36 32.94
N LEU A 164 -0.55 0.43 32.67
CA LEU A 164 -0.67 -0.55 31.60
C LEU A 164 -1.51 -1.71 32.14
N ILE A 165 -2.59 -2.05 31.46
CA ILE A 165 -3.54 -3.08 31.86
C ILE A 165 -3.38 -4.29 30.95
N GLY A 166 -3.22 -5.48 31.53
CA GLY A 166 -3.15 -6.73 30.78
C GLY A 166 -4.53 -7.30 30.46
N ASP A 167 -4.54 -8.39 29.68
CA ASP A 167 -5.77 -9.04 29.18
C ASP A 167 -6.72 -9.51 30.30
N ASP A 168 -6.18 -9.79 31.49
CA ASP A 168 -6.95 -10.19 32.68
C ASP A 168 -7.53 -9.00 33.46
N GLY A 169 -7.36 -7.78 32.94
CA GLY A 169 -7.79 -6.52 33.53
C GLY A 169 -6.88 -5.99 34.63
N LYS A 170 -5.81 -6.70 35.01
CA LYS A 170 -4.90 -6.29 36.08
C LYS A 170 -3.79 -5.37 35.57
N PRO A 171 -3.27 -4.46 36.42
CA PRO A 171 -2.14 -3.63 36.05
C PRO A 171 -0.85 -4.45 35.91
N LEU A 172 -0.16 -4.29 34.79
CA LEU A 172 1.18 -4.84 34.50
C LEU A 172 2.29 -3.90 34.97
N ALA A 173 2.06 -2.59 34.84
CA ALA A 173 2.90 -1.51 35.34
C ALA A 173 2.01 -0.33 35.69
N ALA A 174 2.37 0.44 36.71
CA ALA A 174 1.62 1.64 37.10
C ALA A 174 2.52 2.69 37.75
N THR A 175 2.13 3.95 37.58
CA THR A 175 2.77 5.11 38.19
C THR A 175 1.74 6.22 38.45
N VAL A 176 2.15 7.29 39.12
CA VAL A 176 1.30 8.46 39.36
C VAL A 176 2.02 9.70 38.86
N VAL A 177 1.35 10.45 38.00
CA VAL A 177 1.77 11.80 37.60
C VAL A 177 0.82 12.82 38.26
N THR A 178 1.32 14.00 38.63
CA THR A 178 0.51 15.03 39.28
C THR A 178 0.39 16.24 38.36
N ALA A 179 -0.84 16.51 37.90
CA ALA A 179 -1.13 17.71 37.14
C ALA A 179 -1.08 18.93 38.08
N PRO A 180 -0.27 19.96 37.76
CA PRO A 180 -0.18 21.15 38.58
C PRO A 180 -1.48 21.96 38.53
N ALA A 181 -1.73 22.73 39.59
CA ALA A 181 -2.86 23.64 39.65
C ALA A 181 -2.76 24.72 38.56
N SER A 182 -3.85 24.91 37.83
CA SER A 182 -4.06 25.91 36.78
C SER A 182 -5.52 26.39 36.82
N ASN A 183 -5.94 27.17 35.83
CA ASN A 183 -7.34 27.62 35.66
C ASN A 183 -7.94 26.97 34.40
N ALA A 184 -9.26 27.03 34.22
CA ALA A 184 -9.95 26.46 33.06
C ALA A 184 -9.51 26.99 31.68
N CYS A 185 -8.76 28.09 31.65
CA CYS A 185 -8.10 28.65 30.45
C CYS A 185 -6.65 29.05 30.77
N GLY A 186 -6.05 28.40 31.76
CA GLY A 186 -4.66 28.65 32.16
C GLY A 186 -3.66 27.83 31.36
N GLU A 187 -2.41 27.88 31.79
CA GLU A 187 -1.30 27.16 31.16
C GLU A 187 -1.50 25.64 31.21
N TRP A 188 -1.14 25.00 30.11
CA TRP A 188 -1.00 23.55 29.99
C TRP A 188 0.38 23.10 30.49
N THR A 189 0.47 21.88 31.02
CA THR A 189 1.74 21.27 31.41
C THR A 189 1.83 19.84 30.90
N GLN A 190 2.90 19.55 30.16
CA GLN A 190 3.22 18.20 29.74
C GLN A 190 3.85 17.42 30.89
N LEU A 191 3.24 16.28 31.23
CA LEU A 191 3.75 15.31 32.18
C LEU A 191 4.35 14.13 31.41
N ARG A 192 5.42 13.54 31.95
CA ARG A 192 6.08 12.35 31.41
C ARG A 192 6.30 11.32 32.51
N ALA A 193 6.22 10.05 32.15
CA ALA A 193 6.57 8.96 33.05
C ALA A 193 7.07 7.74 32.26
N GLU A 194 7.75 6.83 32.95
CA GLU A 194 8.21 5.56 32.41
C GLU A 194 7.44 4.43 33.09
N LEU A 195 6.95 3.48 32.31
CA LEU A 195 6.29 2.28 32.83
C LEU A 195 7.08 1.05 32.37
N THR A 196 7.78 0.40 33.31
CA THR A 196 8.52 -0.84 33.05
C THR A 196 7.71 -2.04 33.51
N ILE A 197 7.48 -2.98 32.61
CA ILE A 197 6.88 -4.27 32.93
C ILE A 197 7.95 -5.17 33.52
N THR A 198 7.80 -5.55 34.79
CA THR A 198 8.81 -6.41 35.44
C THR A 198 8.78 -7.84 34.89
N SER A 199 9.90 -8.32 34.37
CA SER A 199 10.13 -9.71 33.98
C SER A 199 10.97 -10.47 35.02
N ALA A 200 10.82 -11.80 35.10
CA ALA A 200 11.72 -12.66 35.88
C ALA A 200 13.12 -12.80 35.22
N GLN A 201 13.25 -12.43 33.95
CA GLN A 201 14.50 -12.33 33.20
C GLN A 201 14.99 -10.87 33.19
N ALA A 202 16.28 -10.63 33.41
CA ALA A 202 16.81 -9.31 33.77
C ALA A 202 17.14 -8.36 32.59
N ASP A 203 17.13 -8.84 31.33
CA ASP A 203 17.45 -8.01 30.16
C ASP A 203 16.29 -8.01 29.15
N PRO A 204 15.83 -6.83 28.67
CA PRO A 204 14.94 -6.73 27.51
C PRO A 204 15.63 -7.32 26.28
N GLN A 205 14.92 -8.17 25.54
CA GLN A 205 15.39 -8.75 24.28
C GLN A 205 14.40 -8.38 23.15
N PRO A 206 14.88 -8.19 21.91
CA PRO A 206 14.02 -8.33 20.75
C PRO A 206 13.33 -9.70 20.85
N ASN A 207 11.99 -9.74 20.75
CA ASN A 207 11.16 -10.93 20.99
C ASN A 207 10.97 -11.34 22.46
N ALA A 208 10.99 -10.38 23.39
CA ALA A 208 10.49 -10.62 24.74
C ALA A 208 9.07 -11.22 24.73
N GLU A 209 8.82 -12.11 25.70
CA GLU A 209 7.54 -12.81 25.86
C GLU A 209 6.37 -11.82 25.87
N ILE A 210 5.39 -12.04 24.99
CA ILE A 210 4.13 -11.28 24.97
C ILE A 210 3.34 -11.72 26.20
N ILE A 211 2.97 -10.76 27.05
CA ILE A 211 2.20 -11.01 28.27
C ILE A 211 0.77 -10.44 28.22
N ALA A 212 0.48 -9.61 27.22
CA ALA A 212 -0.86 -9.15 26.89
C ALA A 212 -0.94 -8.88 25.37
N THR A 213 -2.04 -9.28 24.75
CA THR A 213 -2.33 -9.04 23.32
C THR A 213 -3.51 -8.09 23.11
N GLN A 214 -4.31 -7.88 24.15
CA GLN A 214 -5.50 -7.02 24.20
C GLN A 214 -5.40 -6.08 25.41
N GLY A 215 -4.18 -5.62 25.70
CA GLY A 215 -3.91 -4.68 26.78
C GLY A 215 -4.47 -3.29 26.51
N ALA A 216 -4.43 -2.43 27.53
CA ALA A 216 -4.93 -1.07 27.46
C ALA A 216 -4.12 -0.10 28.32
N LEU A 217 -4.20 1.20 28.00
CA LEU A 217 -3.67 2.28 28.84
C LEU A 217 -4.80 2.87 29.68
N ARG A 218 -4.67 2.86 31.01
CA ARG A 218 -5.68 3.40 31.93
C ARG A 218 -5.19 4.64 32.67
N LEU A 219 -5.98 5.71 32.61
CA LEU A 219 -5.85 6.95 33.37
C LEU A 219 -6.93 7.00 34.45
N THR A 220 -6.56 6.82 35.72
CA THR A 220 -7.48 6.81 36.86
C THR A 220 -7.40 8.11 37.66
N PHE A 221 -8.54 8.65 38.06
CA PHE A 221 -8.68 9.92 38.77
C PHE A 221 -9.12 9.66 40.23
N PRO A 222 -8.18 9.51 41.18
CA PRO A 222 -8.48 9.08 42.54
C PRO A 222 -9.04 10.19 43.45
N GLU A 223 -9.05 11.45 42.98
CA GLU A 223 -9.53 12.60 43.76
C GLU A 223 -10.61 13.39 43.02
N PRO A 224 -11.57 13.99 43.76
CA PRO A 224 -12.50 14.95 43.18
C PRO A 224 -11.80 16.21 42.65
N GLY A 225 -12.25 16.72 41.50
CA GLY A 225 -11.75 17.90 40.81
C GLY A 225 -11.97 17.81 39.31
N THR A 226 -11.62 18.88 38.59
CA THR A 226 -11.69 18.93 37.12
C THR A 226 -10.28 19.00 36.54
N ILE A 227 -10.00 18.16 35.55
CA ILE A 227 -8.73 18.13 34.83
C ILE A 227 -9.00 18.05 33.32
N ASP A 228 -8.31 18.90 32.57
CA ASP A 228 -8.26 18.79 31.11
C ASP A 228 -7.03 17.95 30.72
N LEU A 229 -7.19 17.13 29.68
CA LEU A 229 -6.23 16.14 29.20
C LEU A 229 -6.16 16.22 27.69
N ASP A 230 -4.95 16.22 27.14
CA ASP A 230 -4.73 16.27 25.71
C ASP A 230 -3.43 15.57 25.32
N PHE A 231 -3.28 15.20 24.05
CA PHE A 231 -2.10 14.55 23.47
C PHE A 231 -1.55 13.43 24.35
N VAL A 232 -2.41 12.48 24.70
CA VAL A 232 -1.99 11.27 25.44
C VAL A 232 -1.19 10.37 24.51
N SER A 233 0.00 9.95 24.95
CA SER A 233 0.92 9.14 24.15
C SER A 233 1.55 8.03 25.00
N LEU A 234 1.74 6.86 24.39
CA LEU A 234 2.45 5.72 24.96
C LEU A 234 3.26 5.02 23.87
N GLU A 235 4.59 5.03 23.98
CA GLU A 235 5.48 4.35 23.04
C GLU A 235 6.38 3.34 23.74
N PRO A 236 6.68 2.18 23.13
CA PRO A 236 7.78 1.33 23.57
C PRO A 236 9.13 2.04 23.38
N ARG A 237 10.08 1.78 24.29
CA ARG A 237 11.48 2.23 24.13
C ARG A 237 12.30 1.40 23.15
N THR A 238 11.80 0.24 22.76
CA THR A 238 12.46 -0.64 21.80
C THR A 238 12.46 0.04 20.43
N THR A 239 13.63 0.11 19.80
CA THR A 239 13.83 0.76 18.50
C THR A 239 14.62 -0.15 17.56
N TYR A 240 14.49 0.10 16.25
CA TYR A 240 15.38 -0.50 15.25
C TYR A 240 16.54 0.47 14.96
N LYS A 241 17.77 0.11 15.34
CA LYS A 241 18.97 0.94 15.15
C LYS A 241 18.81 2.41 15.61
N ASP A 242 18.28 2.60 16.82
CA ASP A 242 18.00 3.91 17.45
C ASP A 242 16.94 4.78 16.74
N LEU A 243 16.27 4.25 15.70
CA LEU A 243 15.17 4.93 15.03
C LEU A 243 13.93 4.94 15.94
N LYS A 244 13.62 6.11 16.50
CA LYS A 244 12.48 6.35 17.38
C LYS A 244 11.18 6.55 16.61
N HIS A 245 10.06 6.22 17.24
CA HIS A 245 8.69 6.33 16.71
C HIS A 245 8.27 5.23 15.74
N PHE A 246 9.14 4.26 15.45
CA PHE A 246 8.86 3.19 14.50
C PHE A 246 8.78 1.83 15.19
N ARG A 247 7.82 1.00 14.75
CA ARG A 247 7.74 -0.42 15.09
C ARG A 247 8.98 -1.16 14.56
N PRO A 248 9.82 -1.76 15.44
CA PRO A 248 11.10 -2.32 15.01
C PRO A 248 10.99 -3.50 14.05
N ASP A 249 9.96 -4.34 14.21
CA ASP A 249 9.70 -5.53 13.39
C ASP A 249 9.30 -5.17 11.95
N LEU A 250 8.50 -4.11 11.77
CA LEU A 250 8.15 -3.58 10.45
C LEU A 250 9.36 -2.91 9.78
N VAL A 251 10.15 -2.11 10.52
CA VAL A 251 11.37 -1.51 9.97
C VAL A 251 12.39 -2.58 9.58
N GLU A 252 12.52 -3.66 10.35
CA GLU A 252 13.37 -4.79 10.01
C GLU A 252 12.94 -5.45 8.69
N ALA A 253 11.65 -5.73 8.51
CA ALA A 253 11.13 -6.27 7.26
C ALA A 253 11.38 -5.34 6.06
N LEU A 254 11.32 -4.02 6.24
CA LEU A 254 11.69 -3.06 5.20
C LEU A 254 13.19 -3.03 4.92
N ALA A 255 14.03 -3.09 5.96
CA ALA A 255 15.48 -3.10 5.82
C ALA A 255 15.98 -4.38 5.13
N ASP A 256 15.35 -5.52 5.39
CA ASP A 256 15.65 -6.82 4.80
C ASP A 256 15.34 -6.88 3.29
N LEU A 257 14.55 -5.94 2.76
CA LEU A 257 14.37 -5.75 1.32
C LEU A 257 15.57 -5.04 0.66
N HIS A 258 16.47 -4.43 1.43
CA HIS A 258 17.59 -3.62 0.92
C HIS A 258 17.19 -2.56 -0.13
N PRO A 259 16.15 -1.73 0.12
CA PRO A 259 15.67 -0.78 -0.86
C PRO A 259 16.71 0.27 -1.23
N ARG A 260 16.85 0.57 -2.52
CA ARG A 260 17.71 1.65 -3.03
C ARG A 260 17.10 3.03 -2.83
N PHE A 261 15.77 3.09 -2.83
CA PHE A 261 15.00 4.30 -2.55
C PHE A 261 13.68 3.95 -1.86
N MET A 262 13.06 4.95 -1.26
CA MET A 262 11.71 4.88 -0.70
C MET A 262 10.89 6.07 -1.20
N ARG A 263 9.77 5.79 -1.89
CA ARG A 263 8.75 6.78 -2.27
C ARG A 263 7.78 7.02 -1.12
N PHE A 264 7.53 8.29 -0.76
CA PHE A 264 6.57 8.66 0.30
C PHE A 264 6.10 10.12 0.15
N PRO A 265 5.05 10.58 0.85
CA PRO A 265 3.99 9.78 1.42
C PRO A 265 2.94 9.43 0.35
N GLY A 266 3.28 9.47 -0.96
CA GLY A 266 2.40 9.07 -2.08
C GLY A 266 1.70 7.76 -1.78
N GLY A 267 0.59 7.37 -2.41
CA GLY A 267 0.02 7.88 -3.65
C GLY A 267 -1.18 8.78 -3.43
N CYS A 268 -2.40 8.24 -3.48
CA CYS A 268 -3.65 9.01 -3.41
C CYS A 268 -3.73 9.96 -2.20
N ILE A 269 -3.14 9.57 -1.07
CA ILE A 269 -3.14 10.36 0.16
C ILE A 269 -2.45 11.72 0.03
N THR A 270 -1.47 11.84 -0.89
CA THR A 270 -0.75 13.09 -1.12
C THR A 270 -1.69 14.20 -1.60
N HIS A 271 -2.69 13.86 -2.42
CA HIS A 271 -3.65 14.82 -2.94
C HIS A 271 -4.81 15.16 -2.02
N GLY A 272 -5.11 14.31 -1.04
CA GLY A 272 -6.29 14.42 -0.19
C GLY A 272 -7.64 14.19 -0.91
N LEU A 273 -8.73 14.34 -0.15
CA LEU A 273 -10.11 14.37 -0.64
C LEU A 273 -10.49 15.71 -1.29
N GLY A 274 -9.61 16.69 -1.20
CA GLY A 274 -9.72 18.05 -1.72
C GLY A 274 -8.58 18.91 -1.16
N LEU A 275 -8.57 20.20 -1.49
CA LEU A 275 -7.48 21.10 -1.05
C LEU A 275 -7.37 21.26 0.48
N ASN A 276 -8.45 21.06 1.23
CA ASN A 276 -8.45 21.22 2.69
C ASN A 276 -7.65 20.14 3.42
N ASN A 277 -7.56 18.94 2.86
CA ASN A 277 -6.82 17.81 3.44
C ASN A 277 -5.73 17.28 2.49
N MET A 278 -5.36 18.06 1.48
CA MET A 278 -4.18 17.83 0.67
C MET A 278 -2.93 17.86 1.55
N TYR A 279 -1.95 17.01 1.23
CA TYR A 279 -0.79 16.82 2.08
C TYR A 279 0.17 18.01 1.96
N HIS A 280 0.44 18.68 3.08
CA HIS A 280 1.38 19.79 3.19
C HIS A 280 2.57 19.37 4.05
N TRP A 281 3.74 19.19 3.43
CA TRP A 281 4.89 18.58 4.11
C TRP A 281 5.36 19.41 5.31
N ASP A 282 5.28 20.73 5.22
CA ASP A 282 5.76 21.67 6.22
C ASP A 282 4.92 21.66 7.51
N ARG A 283 3.68 21.16 7.41
CA ARG A 283 2.75 20.89 8.52
C ARG A 283 2.96 19.54 9.20
N THR A 284 3.84 18.70 8.66
CA THR A 284 4.18 17.39 9.25
C THR A 284 5.49 17.39 10.01
N ILE A 285 6.12 18.56 10.21
CA ILE A 285 7.41 18.69 10.88
C ILE A 285 7.37 19.68 12.04
N GLY A 286 8.09 19.34 13.12
CA GLY A 286 8.11 20.09 14.38
C GLY A 286 7.42 19.31 15.50
N PRO A 287 7.03 19.99 16.60
CA PRO A 287 6.29 19.35 17.69
C PRO A 287 5.00 18.72 17.16
N VAL A 288 4.69 17.50 17.61
CA VAL A 288 3.54 16.72 17.13
C VAL A 288 2.20 17.40 17.45
N GLU A 289 2.17 18.20 18.53
CA GLU A 289 0.98 18.92 18.95
C GLU A 289 0.49 19.92 17.89
N HIS A 290 1.42 20.47 17.10
CA HIS A 290 1.14 21.45 16.04
C HIS A 290 1.07 20.84 14.64
N ARG A 291 0.98 19.51 14.53
CA ARG A 291 0.74 18.82 13.26
C ARG A 291 -0.77 18.55 13.15
N PRO A 292 -1.49 19.08 12.15
CA PRO A 292 -2.95 18.99 12.10
C PRO A 292 -3.37 17.55 11.82
N HIS A 293 -4.08 16.92 12.76
CA HIS A 293 -4.64 15.59 12.54
C HIS A 293 -5.65 15.63 11.38
N ASN A 294 -5.61 14.62 10.52
CA ASN A 294 -6.30 14.69 9.24
C ASN A 294 -7.01 13.39 8.88
N PHE A 295 -8.28 13.49 8.48
CA PHE A 295 -9.00 12.36 7.90
C PHE A 295 -8.51 12.11 6.47
N ASN A 296 -7.97 10.91 6.25
CA ASN A 296 -7.35 10.54 4.99
C ASN A 296 -8.35 9.94 3.99
N VAL A 297 -7.87 9.75 2.76
CA VAL A 297 -8.65 9.20 1.64
C VAL A 297 -9.03 7.73 1.83
N TRP A 298 -8.39 7.02 2.78
CA TRP A 298 -8.58 5.60 3.06
C TRP A 298 -9.56 5.32 4.21
N GLY A 299 -10.19 6.37 4.75
CA GLY A 299 -11.28 6.24 5.71
C GLY A 299 -10.84 6.17 7.16
N TYR A 300 -9.62 6.60 7.48
CA TYR A 300 -9.15 6.76 8.87
C TYR A 300 -8.38 8.07 9.09
N HIS A 301 -7.98 8.33 10.35
CA HIS A 301 -7.31 9.56 10.77
C HIS A 301 -5.80 9.38 10.81
N GLN A 302 -5.06 10.41 10.41
CA GLN A 302 -3.61 10.50 10.51
C GLN A 302 -3.21 11.52 11.55
N SER A 303 -2.30 11.14 12.44
CA SER A 303 -1.70 12.00 13.47
C SER A 303 -0.54 12.83 12.95
N PHE A 304 0.06 12.42 11.82
CA PHE A 304 1.35 12.91 11.32
C PHE A 304 2.48 12.83 12.35
N ARG A 305 2.41 11.90 13.32
CA ARG A 305 3.55 11.62 14.18
C ARG A 305 4.76 11.15 13.37
N ILE A 306 4.51 10.29 12.38
CA ILE A 306 5.47 10.03 11.31
C ILE A 306 5.16 11.02 10.19
N GLY A 307 5.93 12.11 10.16
CA GLY A 307 5.89 13.10 9.10
C GLY A 307 7.13 13.03 8.20
N PHE A 308 7.31 14.04 7.36
CA PHE A 308 8.42 14.08 6.40
C PHE A 308 9.80 13.91 7.07
N TYR A 309 10.02 14.54 8.23
CA TYR A 309 11.29 14.38 8.95
C TYR A 309 11.51 12.92 9.36
N GLU A 310 10.50 12.27 9.95
CA GLU A 310 10.60 10.89 10.36
C GLU A 310 10.78 9.94 9.16
N TYR A 311 10.13 10.18 8.01
CA TYR A 311 10.38 9.43 6.77
C TYR A 311 11.83 9.57 6.26
N PHE A 312 12.42 10.77 6.31
CA PHE A 312 13.83 10.94 5.96
C PHE A 312 14.76 10.16 6.91
N ARG A 313 14.47 10.17 8.22
CA ARG A 313 15.21 9.38 9.22
C ARG A 313 15.08 7.87 9.00
N LEU A 314 13.91 7.40 8.57
CA LEU A 314 13.70 6.01 8.18
C LEU A 314 14.56 5.66 6.96
N CYS A 315 14.55 6.49 5.91
CA CYS A 315 15.36 6.30 4.70
C CYS A 315 16.85 6.14 5.05
N GLU A 316 17.41 7.03 5.87
CA GLU A 316 18.80 6.92 6.34
C GLU A 316 19.06 5.61 7.09
N THR A 317 18.14 5.20 7.98
CA THR A 317 18.27 4.00 8.81
C THR A 317 18.30 2.71 7.98
N ILE A 318 17.46 2.63 6.93
CA ILE A 318 17.36 1.45 6.05
C ILE A 318 18.31 1.53 4.85
N GLY A 319 19.03 2.64 4.67
CA GLY A 319 19.99 2.84 3.59
C GLY A 319 19.35 3.16 2.22
N ALA A 320 18.13 3.71 2.23
CA ALA A 320 17.40 4.11 1.03
C ALA A 320 17.57 5.60 0.74
N LYS A 321 17.60 5.97 -0.55
CA LYS A 321 17.41 7.36 -0.98
C LYS A 321 15.94 7.79 -0.78
N PRO A 322 15.66 8.98 -0.27
CA PRO A 322 14.30 9.48 -0.19
C PRO A 322 13.78 9.94 -1.56
N LEU A 323 12.54 9.56 -1.90
CA LEU A 323 11.75 10.10 -3.01
C LEU A 323 10.43 10.67 -2.44
N PRO A 324 10.45 11.90 -1.87
CA PRO A 324 9.22 12.56 -1.47
C PRO A 324 8.36 12.89 -2.69
N VAL A 325 7.04 12.75 -2.56
CA VAL A 325 6.05 13.11 -3.57
C VAL A 325 5.19 14.25 -3.04
N LEU A 326 5.04 15.31 -3.83
CA LEU A 326 4.15 16.42 -3.54
C LEU A 326 3.08 16.53 -4.62
N PRO A 327 1.88 17.06 -4.31
CA PRO A 327 0.85 17.30 -5.31
C PRO A 327 1.35 18.15 -6.48
N ALA A 328 0.84 17.91 -7.69
CA ALA A 328 1.12 18.77 -8.84
C ALA A 328 0.28 20.07 -8.83
N GLY A 329 -0.07 20.58 -7.63
CA GLY A 329 -1.04 21.67 -7.47
C GLY A 329 -2.48 21.27 -7.80
N MET A 330 -2.79 19.97 -7.71
CA MET A 330 -4.10 19.36 -7.99
C MET A 330 -4.49 18.42 -6.83
N SER A 331 -5.78 18.36 -6.49
CA SER A 331 -6.32 17.31 -5.62
C SER A 331 -6.69 16.04 -6.40
N CYS A 332 -7.05 14.96 -5.69
CA CYS A 332 -7.17 13.63 -6.28
C CYS A 332 -8.33 13.57 -7.28
N GLN A 333 -8.06 13.05 -8.49
CA GLN A 333 -9.08 12.86 -9.51
C GLN A 333 -10.10 11.76 -9.17
N ASN A 334 -9.73 10.82 -8.31
CA ASN A 334 -10.56 9.69 -7.89
C ASN A 334 -11.56 10.06 -6.79
N THR A 335 -11.73 11.34 -6.47
CA THR A 335 -12.75 11.81 -5.51
C THR A 335 -14.10 12.03 -6.19
N SER A 336 -15.17 12.09 -5.38
CA SER A 336 -16.53 12.36 -5.89
C SER A 336 -16.69 13.74 -6.54
N GLN A 337 -15.83 14.70 -6.19
CA GLN A 337 -15.84 16.06 -6.76
C GLN A 337 -14.91 16.20 -7.98
N GLY A 338 -14.06 15.20 -8.25
CA GLY A 338 -13.00 15.28 -9.26
C GLY A 338 -11.81 16.13 -8.79
N PRO A 339 -10.81 16.33 -9.66
CA PRO A 339 -9.61 17.08 -9.30
C PRO A 339 -9.90 18.57 -9.14
N VAL A 340 -9.42 19.16 -8.04
CA VAL A 340 -9.54 20.60 -7.74
C VAL A 340 -8.15 21.23 -7.81
N PRO A 341 -7.94 22.24 -8.66
CA PRO A 341 -6.64 22.91 -8.75
C PRO A 341 -6.43 23.90 -7.62
N VAL A 342 -5.18 24.04 -7.16
CA VAL A 342 -4.73 25.22 -6.41
C VAL A 342 -5.03 26.47 -7.25
N ALA A 343 -5.58 27.51 -6.63
CA ALA A 343 -5.94 28.73 -7.34
C ALA A 343 -4.67 29.37 -7.92
N GLN A 344 -4.80 29.99 -9.10
CA GLN A 344 -3.64 30.55 -9.80
C GLN A 344 -2.93 31.66 -8.99
N GLU A 345 -3.67 32.41 -8.16
CA GLU A 345 -3.13 33.40 -7.23
C GLU A 345 -2.36 32.80 -6.05
N ASP A 346 -2.64 31.54 -5.68
CA ASP A 346 -2.00 30.84 -4.57
C ASP A 346 -0.79 30.00 -5.01
N MET A 347 -0.63 29.78 -6.32
CA MET A 347 0.50 29.02 -6.88
C MET A 347 1.89 29.52 -6.43
N PRO A 348 2.17 30.84 -6.31
CA PRO A 348 3.47 31.29 -5.79
C PRO A 348 3.76 30.76 -4.37
N ALA A 349 2.77 30.75 -3.48
CA ALA A 349 2.94 30.24 -2.12
C ALA A 349 3.16 28.72 -2.12
N TYR A 350 2.45 27.99 -2.99
CA TYR A 350 2.64 26.55 -3.14
C TYR A 350 4.01 26.19 -3.73
N ILE A 351 4.50 26.96 -4.70
CA ILE A 351 5.86 26.80 -5.25
C ILE A 351 6.91 27.06 -4.16
N ASP A 352 6.72 28.09 -3.33
CA ASP A 352 7.62 28.36 -2.19
C ASP A 352 7.62 27.20 -1.17
N GLU A 353 6.49 26.53 -0.97
CA GLU A 353 6.39 25.31 -0.16
C GLU A 353 7.21 24.17 -0.78
N VAL A 354 7.06 23.91 -2.08
CA VAL A 354 7.82 22.87 -2.81
C VAL A 354 9.32 23.12 -2.73
N LEU A 355 9.77 24.34 -3.03
CA LEU A 355 11.19 24.72 -2.92
C LEU A 355 11.67 24.64 -1.47
N GLY A 356 10.80 24.94 -0.52
CA GLY A 356 11.07 24.82 0.91
C GLY A 356 11.42 23.40 1.36
N LEU A 357 10.83 22.38 0.75
CA LEU A 357 11.19 20.98 1.03
C LEU A 357 12.62 20.68 0.58
N ILE A 358 12.99 21.13 -0.62
CA ILE A 358 14.35 20.92 -1.15
C ILE A 358 15.37 21.63 -0.25
N ASP A 359 15.08 22.87 0.15
CA ASP A 359 15.88 23.63 1.10
C ASP A 359 15.97 22.95 2.48
N PHE A 360 14.87 22.41 2.98
CA PHE A 360 14.84 21.63 4.22
C PHE A 360 15.80 20.44 4.14
N CYS A 361 15.92 19.78 3.00
CA CYS A 361 16.79 18.61 2.82
C CYS A 361 18.25 18.98 2.55
N ASN A 362 18.50 19.99 1.71
CA ASN A 362 19.81 20.17 1.07
C ASN A 362 20.54 21.46 1.46
N ALA A 363 19.84 22.50 1.92
CA ALA A 363 20.46 23.78 2.20
C ALA A 363 21.31 23.77 3.49
N ASP A 364 22.17 24.78 3.61
CA ASP A 364 22.96 25.05 4.81
C ASP A 364 22.08 25.65 5.92
N SER A 365 22.03 24.98 7.07
CA SER A 365 21.26 25.39 8.25
C SER A 365 21.69 26.72 8.84
N ALA A 366 22.91 27.20 8.54
CA ALA A 366 23.37 28.51 8.99
C ALA A 366 22.74 29.68 8.20
N THR A 367 22.20 29.42 7.00
CA THR A 367 21.75 30.48 6.09
C THR A 367 20.32 30.32 5.59
N ASN A 368 19.74 29.13 5.67
CA ASN A 368 18.39 28.83 5.23
C ASN A 368 17.45 28.50 6.39
N LYS A 369 16.24 29.09 6.41
CA LYS A 369 15.23 28.91 7.48
C LYS A 369 14.74 27.46 7.61
N TRP A 370 14.61 26.74 6.49
CA TRP A 370 14.09 25.37 6.47
C TRP A 370 15.16 24.39 6.95
N ALA A 371 16.39 24.52 6.47
CA ALA A 371 17.51 23.75 7.00
C ALA A 371 17.80 24.07 8.48
N ALA A 372 17.56 25.31 8.94
CA ALA A 372 17.62 25.63 10.36
C ALA A 372 16.53 24.90 11.17
N LYS A 373 15.31 24.72 10.62
CA LYS A 373 14.26 23.90 11.23
C LYS A 373 14.68 22.42 11.31
N ARG A 374 15.28 21.86 10.24
CA ARG A 374 15.88 20.51 10.24
C ARG A 374 16.92 20.35 11.36
N ALA A 375 17.85 21.30 11.47
CA ALA A 375 18.88 21.31 12.51
C ALA A 375 18.29 21.39 13.93
N ALA A 376 17.27 22.22 14.14
CA ALA A 376 16.57 22.33 15.42
C ALA A 376 15.82 21.04 15.82
N MET A 377 15.40 20.24 14.84
CA MET A 377 14.81 18.90 15.04
C MET A 377 15.87 17.82 15.32
N GLY A 378 17.16 18.20 15.40
CA GLY A 378 18.26 17.32 15.79
C GLY A 378 19.04 16.71 14.64
N HIS A 379 18.87 17.19 13.40
CA HIS A 379 19.61 16.71 12.23
C HIS A 379 20.25 17.88 11.47
N ILE A 380 21.52 18.16 11.77
CA ILE A 380 22.25 19.30 11.21
C ILE A 380 22.67 19.03 9.76
N GLU A 381 23.06 17.79 9.46
CA GLU A 381 23.57 17.40 8.15
C GLU A 381 22.46 17.42 7.09
N PRO A 382 22.77 17.64 5.80
CA PRO A 382 21.79 17.48 4.74
C PRO A 382 21.34 16.03 4.56
N PHE A 383 20.08 15.83 4.16
CA PHE A 383 19.57 14.52 3.76
C PHE A 383 20.02 14.10 2.35
N ASN A 384 20.60 15.03 1.58
CA ASN A 384 21.06 14.82 0.20
C ASN A 384 19.95 14.32 -0.73
N LEU A 385 18.84 15.05 -0.76
CA LEU A 385 17.73 14.78 -1.67
C LEU A 385 18.19 14.84 -3.13
N GLU A 386 17.97 13.75 -3.88
CA GLU A 386 18.30 13.63 -5.31
C GLU A 386 17.04 13.67 -6.19
N TYR A 387 15.94 13.09 -5.71
CA TYR A 387 14.70 12.92 -6.46
C TYR A 387 13.53 13.63 -5.79
N LEU A 388 12.60 14.15 -6.58
CA LEU A 388 11.35 14.76 -6.10
C LEU A 388 10.20 14.36 -7.04
N GLY A 389 9.20 13.68 -6.50
CA GLY A 389 7.96 13.38 -7.21
C GLY A 389 7.02 14.59 -7.20
N ILE A 390 6.47 14.94 -8.36
CA ILE A 390 5.45 16.00 -8.49
C ILE A 390 4.23 15.42 -9.21
N GLY A 391 3.12 15.31 -8.48
CA GLY A 391 1.89 14.64 -8.93
C GLY A 391 1.90 13.13 -8.68
N ASN A 392 0.72 12.52 -8.80
CA ASN A 392 0.50 11.08 -8.71
C ASN A 392 -0.83 10.75 -9.40
N GLU A 393 -0.87 9.78 -10.31
CA GLU A 393 -2.13 9.35 -10.93
C GLU A 393 -3.06 10.49 -11.40
N ASP A 394 -2.50 11.58 -11.94
CA ASP A 394 -3.28 12.79 -12.23
C ASP A 394 -4.11 12.64 -13.52
N LEU A 395 -5.22 13.39 -13.59
CA LEU A 395 -5.92 13.64 -14.86
C LEU A 395 -5.02 14.55 -15.71
N ILE A 396 -4.62 14.10 -16.90
CA ILE A 396 -3.62 14.82 -17.69
C ILE A 396 -4.27 15.85 -18.64
N ASP A 397 -4.92 16.87 -18.06
CA ASP A 397 -5.57 17.96 -18.80
C ASP A 397 -4.71 19.24 -18.90
N ASP A 398 -5.26 20.28 -19.53
CA ASP A 398 -4.57 21.58 -19.70
C ASP A 398 -4.36 22.30 -18.35
N VAL A 399 -5.21 22.05 -17.35
CA VAL A 399 -5.08 22.64 -16.01
C VAL A 399 -3.92 21.99 -15.28
N PHE A 400 -3.85 20.66 -15.25
CA PHE A 400 -2.73 19.90 -14.69
C PHE A 400 -1.41 20.33 -15.35
N LYS A 401 -1.34 20.33 -16.69
CA LYS A 401 -0.13 20.74 -17.42
C LYS A 401 0.31 22.15 -17.04
N ASN A 402 -0.65 23.07 -16.88
CA ASN A 402 -0.34 24.43 -16.46
C ASN A 402 0.20 24.51 -15.02
N ARG A 403 -0.33 23.72 -14.08
CA ARG A 403 0.13 23.69 -12.68
C ARG A 403 1.48 23.01 -12.56
N PHE A 404 1.63 21.82 -13.13
CA PHE A 404 2.86 21.06 -13.17
C PHE A 404 4.00 21.88 -13.79
N GLN A 405 3.79 22.53 -14.95
CA GLN A 405 4.84 23.30 -15.63
C GLN A 405 5.39 24.43 -14.75
N GLN A 406 4.53 25.13 -14.01
CA GLN A 406 4.96 26.22 -13.11
C GLN A 406 5.87 25.69 -11.99
N ILE A 407 5.52 24.55 -11.40
CA ILE A 407 6.33 23.90 -10.36
C ILE A 407 7.64 23.39 -10.95
N PHE A 408 7.57 22.66 -12.08
CA PHE A 408 8.72 22.07 -12.74
C PHE A 408 9.75 23.13 -13.18
N ASP A 409 9.30 24.24 -13.77
CA ASP A 409 10.18 25.35 -14.17
C ASP A 409 10.83 26.02 -12.96
N ALA A 410 10.09 26.18 -11.85
CA ALA A 410 10.62 26.77 -10.63
C ALA A 410 11.69 25.88 -9.98
N VAL A 411 11.43 24.58 -9.86
CA VAL A 411 12.42 23.61 -9.34
C VAL A 411 13.65 23.58 -10.23
N LYS A 412 13.49 23.48 -11.55
CA LYS A 412 14.62 23.47 -12.50
C LYS A 412 15.47 24.74 -12.46
N ALA A 413 14.84 25.89 -12.18
CA ALA A 413 15.54 27.17 -12.07
C ALA A 413 16.30 27.31 -10.73
N ALA A 414 15.70 26.89 -9.62
CA ALA A 414 16.27 27.05 -8.28
C ALA A 414 17.22 25.91 -7.88
N HIS A 415 16.88 24.68 -8.27
CA HIS A 415 17.53 23.42 -7.88
C HIS A 415 17.76 22.51 -9.09
N PRO A 416 18.61 22.90 -10.06
CA PRO A 416 18.87 22.10 -11.25
C PRO A 416 19.54 20.73 -10.94
N GLU A 417 20.01 20.52 -9.72
CA GLU A 417 20.53 19.24 -9.22
C GLU A 417 19.45 18.20 -8.92
N ILE A 418 18.19 18.62 -8.71
CA ILE A 418 17.08 17.72 -8.39
C ILE A 418 16.52 17.08 -9.66
N THR A 419 16.38 15.76 -9.63
CA THR A 419 15.69 15.01 -10.67
C THR A 419 14.20 14.92 -10.35
N VAL A 420 13.39 15.67 -11.10
CA VAL A 420 11.93 15.60 -10.96
C VAL A 420 11.39 14.32 -11.61
N VAL A 421 10.53 13.63 -10.88
CA VAL A 421 9.74 12.48 -11.33
C VAL A 421 8.29 12.97 -11.53
N GLY A 422 7.81 12.97 -12.77
CA GLY A 422 6.42 13.32 -13.10
C GLY A 422 5.51 12.08 -13.16
N THR A 423 4.21 12.26 -13.39
CA THR A 423 3.22 11.17 -13.49
C THR A 423 2.68 11.01 -14.91
N VAL A 424 2.26 9.79 -15.27
CA VAL A 424 1.49 9.51 -16.51
C VAL A 424 0.11 8.90 -16.24
N GLY A 425 -0.46 9.14 -15.06
CA GLY A 425 -1.83 8.71 -14.74
C GLY A 425 -1.92 7.33 -14.06
N PRO A 426 -3.15 6.86 -13.77
CA PRO A 426 -3.41 5.74 -12.85
C PRO A 426 -3.25 4.34 -13.44
N ALA A 427 -2.99 4.23 -14.75
CA ALA A 427 -3.07 2.96 -15.45
C ALA A 427 -1.95 2.84 -16.51
N PRO A 428 -1.54 1.62 -16.88
CA PRO A 428 -0.48 1.38 -17.86
C PRO A 428 -0.94 1.56 -19.31
N SER A 429 -2.07 2.24 -19.50
CA SER A 429 -2.78 2.42 -20.77
C SER A 429 -3.89 3.47 -20.60
N GLY A 430 -4.49 3.89 -21.72
CA GLY A 430 -5.62 4.81 -21.72
C GLY A 430 -5.22 6.27 -21.93
N GLN A 431 -6.20 7.17 -21.81
CA GLN A 431 -6.04 8.56 -22.22
C GLN A 431 -4.96 9.29 -21.41
N ASP A 432 -5.00 9.18 -20.08
CA ASP A 432 -4.02 9.84 -19.20
C ASP A 432 -2.60 9.32 -19.44
N TYR A 433 -2.45 8.00 -19.65
CA TYR A 433 -1.19 7.37 -20.01
C TYR A 433 -0.58 7.96 -21.29
N GLU A 434 -1.35 7.97 -22.38
CA GLU A 434 -0.87 8.48 -23.67
C GLU A 434 -0.58 9.99 -23.63
N GLN A 435 -1.44 10.76 -22.97
CA GLN A 435 -1.27 12.22 -22.85
C GLN A 435 -0.13 12.59 -21.90
N GLY A 436 0.04 11.84 -20.81
CA GLY A 436 1.14 11.98 -19.86
C GLY A 436 2.47 11.72 -20.54
N TRP A 437 2.60 10.61 -21.25
CA TRP A 437 3.80 10.30 -22.02
C TRP A 437 4.11 11.33 -23.10
N ALA A 438 3.10 11.83 -23.80
CA ALA A 438 3.27 12.88 -24.80
C ALA A 438 3.77 14.19 -24.14
N TYR A 439 3.15 14.60 -23.05
CA TYR A 439 3.51 15.82 -22.32
C TYR A 439 4.91 15.71 -21.69
N ALA A 440 5.26 14.56 -21.10
CA ALA A 440 6.57 14.34 -20.50
C ALA A 440 7.72 14.49 -21.51
N ARG A 441 7.51 14.02 -22.75
CA ARG A 441 8.47 14.22 -23.86
C ARG A 441 8.53 15.68 -24.29
N GLU A 442 7.40 16.38 -24.33
CA GLU A 442 7.32 17.81 -24.69
C GLU A 442 8.04 18.69 -23.67
N ALA A 443 7.73 18.51 -22.38
CA ALA A 443 8.29 19.29 -21.29
C ALA A 443 9.75 18.90 -20.95
N GLY A 444 10.20 17.73 -21.42
CA GLY A 444 11.54 17.21 -21.12
C GLY A 444 11.66 16.76 -19.66
N ILE A 445 10.64 16.06 -19.16
CA ILE A 445 10.63 15.47 -17.81
C ILE A 445 11.69 14.34 -17.77
N PRO A 446 12.58 14.31 -16.76
CA PRO A 446 13.63 13.28 -16.70
C PRO A 446 13.12 11.85 -16.50
N ILE A 447 12.15 11.66 -15.60
CA ILE A 447 11.59 10.36 -15.22
C ILE A 447 10.06 10.50 -15.11
N VAL A 448 9.33 9.50 -15.57
CA VAL A 448 7.87 9.41 -15.40
C VAL A 448 7.48 8.19 -14.57
N ASP A 449 6.49 8.38 -13.71
CA ASP A 449 5.88 7.38 -12.82
C ASP A 449 4.70 6.70 -13.52
N GLU A 450 4.82 5.39 -13.73
CA GLU A 450 3.80 4.48 -14.26
C GLU A 450 3.27 3.58 -13.15
N HIS A 451 1.97 3.29 -13.19
CA HIS A 451 1.31 2.41 -12.24
C HIS A 451 0.67 1.21 -12.96
N SER A 452 0.77 0.01 -12.40
CA SER A 452 0.22 -1.21 -12.99
C SER A 452 -0.16 -2.27 -11.95
N TYR A 453 -1.45 -2.38 -11.69
CA TYR A 453 -2.03 -3.48 -10.90
C TYR A 453 -2.76 -4.44 -11.84
N GLN A 454 -2.21 -5.64 -12.00
CA GLN A 454 -2.62 -6.55 -13.07
C GLN A 454 -2.68 -8.01 -12.62
N SER A 455 -3.39 -8.86 -13.38
CA SER A 455 -3.42 -10.31 -13.10
C SER A 455 -2.07 -10.97 -13.37
N SER A 456 -1.78 -12.11 -12.73
CA SER A 456 -0.60 -12.94 -13.06
C SER A 456 -0.48 -13.21 -14.56
N SER A 457 -1.61 -13.48 -15.22
CA SER A 457 -1.66 -13.76 -16.65
C SER A 457 -1.29 -12.56 -17.52
N TRP A 458 -1.65 -11.34 -17.11
CA TRP A 458 -1.22 -10.13 -17.80
C TRP A 458 0.30 -9.98 -17.73
N TRP A 459 0.92 -10.18 -16.56
CA TRP A 459 2.38 -10.06 -16.40
C TRP A 459 3.13 -11.02 -17.31
N PHE A 460 2.67 -12.28 -17.42
CA PHE A 460 3.26 -13.26 -18.34
C PHE A 460 3.08 -12.89 -19.82
N HIS A 461 1.95 -12.30 -20.21
CA HIS A 461 1.72 -11.85 -21.59
C HIS A 461 2.48 -10.58 -21.96
N ASN A 462 2.91 -9.77 -20.98
CA ASN A 462 3.51 -8.46 -21.20
C ASN A 462 5.00 -8.42 -20.82
N LEU A 463 5.72 -9.55 -20.86
CA LEU A 463 7.16 -9.61 -20.54
C LEU A 463 8.04 -8.70 -21.44
N ASP A 464 7.53 -8.25 -22.58
CA ASP A 464 8.19 -7.36 -23.52
C ASP A 464 7.76 -5.89 -23.40
N HIS A 465 6.95 -5.54 -22.39
CA HIS A 465 6.35 -4.21 -22.22
C HIS A 465 7.35 -3.05 -22.40
N TYR A 466 8.57 -3.19 -21.85
CA TYR A 466 9.62 -2.17 -21.92
C TYR A 466 10.65 -2.35 -23.06
N ASP A 467 10.55 -3.42 -23.85
CA ASP A 467 11.53 -3.73 -24.90
C ASP A 467 11.59 -2.66 -26.00
N HIS A 468 10.52 -1.89 -26.17
CA HIS A 468 10.35 -0.92 -27.25
C HIS A 468 10.20 0.54 -26.79
N THR A 469 10.23 0.82 -25.49
CA THR A 469 10.27 2.18 -24.92
C THR A 469 11.35 3.06 -25.57
N ASP A 470 11.12 4.36 -25.73
CA ASP A 470 12.14 5.25 -26.31
C ASP A 470 13.32 5.46 -25.35
N ARG A 471 14.50 4.98 -25.73
CA ARG A 471 15.75 5.11 -24.94
C ARG A 471 16.26 6.54 -24.83
N LYS A 472 15.79 7.45 -25.69
CA LYS A 472 16.17 8.88 -25.70
C LYS A 472 15.17 9.77 -24.97
N GLY A 473 14.00 9.25 -24.62
CA GLY A 473 12.95 9.97 -23.91
C GLY A 473 13.15 9.96 -22.38
N PRO A 474 12.11 10.39 -21.64
CA PRO A 474 12.04 10.20 -20.19
C PRO A 474 12.32 8.75 -19.80
N LYS A 475 12.95 8.55 -18.64
CA LYS A 475 13.09 7.23 -18.02
C LYS A 475 11.78 6.83 -17.35
N VAL A 476 11.63 5.54 -17.09
CA VAL A 476 10.46 4.97 -16.41
C VAL A 476 10.79 4.73 -14.96
N TYR A 477 9.88 5.14 -14.09
CA TYR A 477 9.71 4.64 -12.75
C TYR A 477 8.40 3.86 -12.71
N LEU A 478 8.42 2.55 -12.50
CA LEU A 478 7.20 1.78 -12.26
C LEU A 478 6.89 1.88 -10.76
N GLY A 479 6.29 3.00 -10.35
CA GLY A 479 6.22 3.40 -8.94
C GLY A 479 5.15 2.72 -8.13
N GLU A 480 4.16 2.15 -8.79
CA GLU A 480 3.20 1.25 -8.17
C GLU A 480 2.97 0.06 -9.06
N TYR A 481 3.27 -1.14 -8.55
CA TYR A 481 2.84 -2.36 -9.21
C TYR A 481 2.54 -3.49 -8.24
N GLY A 482 1.66 -4.38 -8.66
CA GLY A 482 1.34 -5.59 -7.91
C GLY A 482 0.49 -6.54 -8.75
N SER A 483 0.71 -7.85 -8.58
CA SER A 483 -0.17 -8.86 -9.14
C SER A 483 -1.40 -9.04 -8.25
N TRP A 484 -2.62 -9.14 -8.78
CA TRP A 484 -3.89 -9.07 -8.01
C TRP A 484 -4.16 -10.12 -6.90
N ASP A 485 -3.16 -10.92 -6.49
CA ASP A 485 -3.26 -11.89 -5.37
C ASP A 485 -1.87 -12.19 -4.77
N THR A 486 -1.81 -12.92 -3.65
CA THR A 486 -0.57 -13.26 -2.91
C THR A 486 -0.04 -14.67 -3.18
N GLN A 487 -0.55 -15.34 -4.21
CA GLN A 487 -0.24 -16.74 -4.46
C GLN A 487 1.15 -16.93 -5.08
N LEU A 488 1.68 -18.15 -5.05
CA LEU A 488 2.99 -18.45 -5.65
C LEU A 488 3.04 -18.02 -7.13
N ILE A 489 1.96 -18.22 -7.89
CA ILE A 489 1.92 -17.84 -9.30
C ILE A 489 2.04 -16.34 -9.52
N ASN A 490 1.53 -15.52 -8.59
CA ASN A 490 1.68 -14.07 -8.61
C ASN A 490 3.16 -13.70 -8.48
N GLY A 491 3.84 -14.23 -7.44
CA GLY A 491 5.27 -14.04 -7.26
C GLY A 491 6.11 -14.53 -8.46
N LEU A 492 5.76 -15.66 -9.07
CA LEU A 492 6.47 -16.15 -10.27
C LEU A 492 6.25 -15.25 -11.49
N SER A 493 5.05 -14.70 -11.67
CA SER A 493 4.74 -13.76 -12.75
C SER A 493 5.51 -12.45 -12.60
N GLU A 494 5.59 -11.94 -11.38
CA GLU A 494 6.38 -10.76 -11.02
C GLU A 494 7.87 -11.04 -11.21
N ALA A 495 8.37 -12.19 -10.77
CA ALA A 495 9.77 -12.56 -10.95
C ALA A 495 10.18 -12.62 -12.43
N ALA A 496 9.29 -13.10 -13.30
CA ALA A 496 9.51 -13.12 -14.73
C ALA A 496 9.56 -11.70 -15.32
N PHE A 497 8.62 -10.84 -14.94
CA PHE A 497 8.54 -9.45 -15.40
C PHE A 497 9.69 -8.59 -14.86
N MET A 498 10.08 -8.76 -13.60
CA MET A 498 11.22 -8.08 -12.97
C MET A 498 12.54 -8.39 -13.67
N GLY A 499 12.72 -9.62 -14.16
CA GLY A 499 13.89 -9.97 -14.97
C GLY A 499 13.95 -9.18 -16.28
N ARG A 500 12.79 -8.79 -16.82
CA ARG A 500 12.67 -7.95 -18.02
C ARG A 500 12.82 -6.47 -17.69
N MET A 501 12.38 -6.02 -16.51
CA MET A 501 12.72 -4.68 -16.01
C MET A 501 14.24 -4.52 -15.86
N GLU A 502 14.92 -5.51 -15.28
CA GLU A 502 16.39 -5.49 -15.16
C GLU A 502 17.07 -5.46 -16.53
N LEU A 503 16.59 -6.26 -17.50
CA LEU A 503 17.08 -6.20 -18.88
C LEU A 503 16.87 -4.81 -19.51
N ASN A 504 15.76 -4.15 -19.20
CA ASN A 504 15.41 -2.82 -19.69
C ASN A 504 15.86 -1.72 -18.71
N GLY A 505 16.85 -1.99 -17.83
CA GLY A 505 17.32 -1.04 -16.82
C GLY A 505 17.98 0.23 -17.38
N ASP A 506 18.18 0.30 -18.70
CA ASP A 506 18.61 1.51 -19.41
C ASP A 506 17.46 2.50 -19.65
N VAL A 507 16.21 2.05 -19.49
CA VAL A 507 14.98 2.85 -19.54
C VAL A 507 14.17 2.77 -18.24
N VAL A 508 13.99 1.58 -17.67
CA VAL A 508 13.38 1.40 -16.35
C VAL A 508 14.41 1.75 -15.30
N HIS A 509 14.30 2.95 -14.75
CA HIS A 509 15.28 3.52 -13.83
C HIS A 509 14.99 3.14 -12.39
N MET A 510 13.72 3.01 -12.02
CA MET A 510 13.23 2.73 -10.66
C MET A 510 11.98 1.84 -10.74
N ALA A 511 11.71 1.07 -9.70
CA ALA A 511 10.48 0.30 -9.54
C ALA A 511 10.20 0.04 -8.05
N SER A 512 8.93 0.08 -7.66
CA SER A 512 8.48 -0.25 -6.30
C SER A 512 7.12 -0.93 -6.29
N TYR A 513 7.03 -2.05 -5.59
CA TYR A 513 5.77 -2.75 -5.38
C TYR A 513 4.85 -1.91 -4.50
N ALA A 514 3.54 -1.95 -4.78
CA ALA A 514 2.53 -1.27 -4.00
C ALA A 514 1.24 -2.10 -3.85
N PRO A 515 0.44 -1.84 -2.78
CA PRO A 515 0.82 -1.14 -1.56
C PRO A 515 1.81 -1.97 -0.72
N LEU A 516 2.48 -1.32 0.22
CA LEU A 516 3.60 -1.93 0.95
C LEU A 516 3.19 -2.67 2.22
N LEU A 517 2.33 -2.06 3.03
CA LEU A 517 1.96 -2.58 4.35
C LEU A 517 0.43 -2.64 4.48
N ALA A 518 -0.09 -3.72 5.06
CA ALA A 518 -1.48 -3.79 5.49
C ALA A 518 -1.66 -4.49 6.83
N LYS A 519 -2.40 -3.84 7.72
CA LYS A 519 -2.86 -4.43 8.97
C LYS A 519 -3.99 -5.42 8.69
N ASN A 520 -3.85 -6.64 9.19
CA ASN A 520 -4.86 -7.68 9.09
C ASN A 520 -6.20 -7.19 9.69
N GLY A 521 -7.28 -7.31 8.91
CA GLY A 521 -8.62 -6.85 9.30
C GLY A 521 -8.96 -5.41 8.89
N HIS A 522 -7.98 -4.63 8.41
CA HIS A 522 -8.17 -3.21 8.03
C HIS A 522 -7.77 -2.91 6.58
N THR A 523 -7.69 -3.94 5.75
CA THR A 523 -7.19 -3.82 4.39
C THR A 523 -8.11 -2.98 3.48
N SER A 524 -7.62 -1.84 3.02
CA SER A 524 -8.32 -0.93 2.09
C SER A 524 -8.09 -1.27 0.62
N TRP A 525 -6.96 -1.93 0.31
CA TRP A 525 -6.56 -2.34 -1.03
C TRP A 525 -5.86 -3.69 -0.96
N ASN A 526 -6.00 -4.54 -1.97
CA ASN A 526 -5.35 -5.85 -2.00
C ASN A 526 -4.71 -6.13 -3.36
N PRO A 527 -3.60 -6.88 -3.39
CA PRO A 527 -2.79 -7.36 -2.25
C PRO A 527 -1.70 -6.35 -1.82
N ASP A 528 -0.96 -6.67 -0.75
CA ASP A 528 0.09 -5.83 -0.14
C ASP A 528 1.40 -6.62 0.00
N LEU A 529 2.54 -5.94 -0.02
CA LEU A 529 3.84 -6.60 0.04
C LEU A 529 4.14 -7.22 1.42
N ILE A 530 3.65 -6.62 2.49
CA ILE A 530 3.87 -7.05 3.88
C ILE A 530 2.54 -6.92 4.61
N TYR A 531 2.08 -8.01 5.22
CA TYR A 531 0.94 -8.00 6.12
C TYR A 531 1.42 -8.02 7.57
N PHE A 532 0.61 -7.50 8.49
CA PHE A 532 0.96 -7.54 9.91
C PHE A 532 -0.26 -7.49 10.81
N ASP A 533 -0.07 -7.85 12.06
CA ASP A 533 -0.98 -7.54 13.17
C ASP A 533 -0.19 -6.88 14.31
N ASN A 534 -0.77 -6.79 15.52
CA ASN A 534 -0.08 -6.18 16.66
C ASN A 534 1.12 -7.01 17.15
N GLU A 535 1.20 -8.29 16.77
CA GLU A 535 2.16 -9.26 17.30
C GLU A 535 3.20 -9.71 16.27
N ASN A 536 2.79 -9.82 15.00
CA ASN A 536 3.52 -10.51 13.94
C ASN A 536 3.55 -9.72 12.63
N VAL A 537 4.57 -10.05 11.82
CA VAL A 537 4.75 -9.61 10.44
C VAL A 537 4.75 -10.84 9.54
N TYR A 538 4.03 -10.76 8.41
CA TYR A 538 3.78 -11.83 7.46
C TYR A 538 4.28 -11.45 6.07
N ARG A 539 5.03 -12.35 5.43
CA ARG A 539 5.66 -12.11 4.12
C ARG A 539 5.06 -13.01 3.03
N PRO A 540 4.20 -12.46 2.15
CA PRO A 540 3.72 -13.15 0.95
C PRO A 540 4.83 -13.54 -0.03
N TYR A 541 4.48 -14.32 -1.06
CA TYR A 541 5.45 -14.72 -2.09
C TYR A 541 6.10 -13.54 -2.81
N SER A 542 5.36 -12.46 -3.07
CA SER A 542 5.86 -11.24 -3.68
C SER A 542 6.98 -10.59 -2.86
N TYR A 543 6.91 -10.60 -1.52
CA TYR A 543 7.99 -10.09 -0.65
C TYR A 543 9.31 -10.79 -0.95
N TRP A 544 9.28 -12.12 -0.99
CA TRP A 544 10.47 -12.93 -1.21
C TRP A 544 11.06 -12.73 -2.61
N VAL A 545 10.20 -12.52 -3.62
CA VAL A 545 10.62 -12.19 -4.98
C VAL A 545 11.31 -10.81 -5.02
N GLN A 546 10.71 -9.78 -4.40
CA GLN A 546 11.32 -8.46 -4.28
C GLN A 546 12.69 -8.56 -3.59
N GLN A 547 12.77 -9.24 -2.45
CA GLN A 547 14.01 -9.43 -1.70
C GLN A 547 15.09 -10.14 -2.53
N MET A 548 14.74 -11.23 -3.22
CA MET A 548 15.70 -11.98 -4.05
C MET A 548 16.31 -11.10 -5.15
N TYR A 549 15.53 -10.21 -5.78
CA TYR A 549 16.07 -9.25 -6.76
C TYR A 549 16.90 -8.14 -6.10
N ALA A 550 16.40 -7.53 -5.03
CA ALA A 550 17.05 -6.40 -4.37
C ALA A 550 18.36 -6.79 -3.65
N THR A 551 18.52 -8.06 -3.26
CA THR A 551 19.78 -8.59 -2.67
C THR A 551 20.77 -9.12 -3.70
N THR A 552 20.39 -9.21 -4.98
CA THR A 552 21.24 -9.70 -6.08
C THR A 552 21.38 -8.68 -7.20
N THR A 553 21.51 -7.40 -6.84
CA THR A 553 21.62 -6.31 -7.83
C THR A 553 22.82 -6.46 -8.76
N ALA A 554 22.65 -6.02 -9.99
CA ALA A 554 23.66 -6.08 -11.06
C ALA A 554 23.80 -4.70 -11.74
N ASP A 555 24.86 -4.51 -12.54
CA ASP A 555 25.10 -3.28 -13.31
C ASP A 555 24.86 -3.45 -14.81
N THR A 556 24.81 -4.68 -15.30
CA THR A 556 24.60 -5.01 -16.72
C THR A 556 23.73 -6.25 -16.90
N ALA A 557 22.90 -6.24 -17.95
CA ALA A 557 22.01 -7.34 -18.33
C ALA A 557 22.13 -7.66 -19.82
N TRP A 558 21.80 -8.91 -20.21
CA TRP A 558 21.82 -9.36 -21.60
C TRP A 558 20.49 -10.00 -22.01
N PRO A 559 20.02 -9.76 -23.25
CA PRO A 559 18.91 -10.51 -23.80
C PRO A 559 19.28 -12.00 -23.90
N VAL A 560 18.32 -12.84 -23.54
CA VAL A 560 18.42 -14.30 -23.66
C VAL A 560 17.22 -14.80 -24.43
N SER A 561 17.46 -15.58 -25.48
CA SER A 561 16.42 -16.34 -26.17
C SER A 561 16.38 -17.77 -25.64
N LEU A 562 15.18 -18.34 -25.57
CA LEU A 562 14.96 -19.72 -25.17
C LEU A 562 14.39 -20.53 -26.32
N ASP A 563 14.96 -21.70 -26.56
CA ASP A 563 14.40 -22.74 -27.42
C ASP A 563 13.89 -23.90 -26.56
N GLY A 564 12.68 -24.39 -26.85
CA GLY A 564 11.98 -25.43 -26.09
C GLY A 564 10.63 -25.00 -25.52
N PRO A 565 10.00 -25.80 -24.65
CA PRO A 565 8.64 -25.56 -24.16
C PRO A 565 8.62 -24.47 -23.09
N THR A 566 8.31 -23.23 -23.50
CA THR A 566 8.31 -22.05 -22.63
C THR A 566 6.92 -21.53 -22.28
N THR A 567 5.88 -21.98 -22.98
CA THR A 567 4.53 -21.42 -22.85
C THR A 567 3.52 -22.40 -22.23
N LEU A 568 2.50 -21.84 -21.60
CA LEU A 568 1.27 -22.52 -21.21
C LEU A 568 0.18 -22.19 -22.24
N ARG A 569 -0.48 -23.21 -22.77
CA ARG A 569 -1.75 -23.03 -23.47
C ARG A 569 -2.89 -23.48 -22.55
N ARG A 570 -3.72 -22.53 -22.11
CA ARG A 570 -4.80 -22.80 -21.17
C ARG A 570 -5.99 -23.48 -21.86
N ASP A 571 -6.55 -24.51 -21.23
CA ASP A 571 -7.85 -25.04 -21.64
C ASP A 571 -8.97 -24.19 -21.03
N LEU A 572 -9.73 -23.51 -21.88
CA LEU A 572 -10.82 -22.62 -21.46
C LEU A 572 -12.15 -23.40 -21.41
N PRO A 573 -12.97 -23.25 -20.36
CA PRO A 573 -14.26 -23.90 -20.28
C PRO A 573 -15.22 -23.35 -21.35
N ASN A 574 -16.11 -24.20 -21.87
CA ASN A 574 -17.13 -23.80 -22.84
C ASN A 574 -18.51 -23.54 -22.19
N THR A 575 -18.60 -23.63 -20.87
CA THR A 575 -19.83 -23.32 -20.13
C THR A 575 -20.17 -21.85 -20.24
N VAL A 576 -21.45 -21.54 -20.41
CA VAL A 576 -21.95 -20.17 -20.51
C VAL A 576 -22.96 -19.91 -19.40
N SER A 577 -22.57 -19.07 -18.46
CA SER A 577 -23.42 -18.45 -17.45
C SER A 577 -23.18 -16.95 -17.49
N LEU A 578 -24.06 -16.16 -16.87
CA LEU A 578 -23.89 -14.72 -16.75
C LEU A 578 -24.06 -14.27 -15.31
N LYS A 579 -23.31 -13.23 -14.94
CA LYS A 579 -23.49 -12.49 -13.70
C LYS A 579 -23.30 -11.00 -13.96
N ILE A 580 -23.97 -10.17 -13.16
CA ILE A 580 -23.71 -8.73 -13.08
C ILE A 580 -22.96 -8.49 -11.78
N ASP A 581 -21.87 -7.73 -11.83
CA ASP A 581 -21.16 -7.25 -10.63
C ASP A 581 -20.67 -5.80 -10.83
N GLY A 582 -19.96 -5.25 -9.86
CA GLY A 582 -19.47 -3.86 -9.88
C GLY A 582 -20.06 -2.99 -8.77
N GLY A 583 -19.65 -1.72 -8.76
CA GLY A 583 -20.01 -0.78 -7.69
C GLY A 583 -21.08 0.24 -8.07
N ALA A 584 -21.51 0.26 -9.34
CA ALA A 584 -22.54 1.18 -9.81
C ALA A 584 -23.95 0.63 -9.67
N HIS A 585 -24.90 1.52 -9.37
CA HIS A 585 -26.32 1.29 -9.56
C HIS A 585 -26.68 1.44 -11.04
N ALA A 586 -27.23 0.39 -11.64
CA ALA A 586 -27.72 0.40 -13.01
C ALA A 586 -28.95 -0.49 -13.20
N ASP A 587 -29.85 -0.11 -14.10
CA ASP A 587 -30.93 -0.98 -14.58
C ASP A 587 -30.55 -1.65 -15.90
N PHE A 588 -30.86 -2.93 -16.02
CA PHE A 588 -30.69 -3.74 -17.22
C PHE A 588 -32.06 -4.14 -17.74
N ALA A 589 -32.35 -3.78 -18.98
CA ALA A 589 -33.57 -4.13 -19.70
C ALA A 589 -33.24 -4.76 -21.06
N ASP A 590 -34.21 -5.41 -21.70
CA ASP A 590 -34.03 -6.05 -23.03
C ASP A 590 -32.83 -7.03 -23.04
N PHE A 591 -32.56 -7.67 -21.90
CA PHE A 591 -31.37 -8.50 -21.70
C PHE A 591 -31.56 -9.86 -22.40
N SER A 592 -30.66 -10.22 -23.31
CA SER A 592 -30.67 -11.51 -23.99
C SER A 592 -29.28 -12.08 -24.25
N LEU A 593 -29.24 -13.39 -24.46
CA LEU A 593 -28.07 -14.14 -24.90
C LEU A 593 -28.42 -15.00 -26.13
N GLU A 594 -27.59 -14.94 -27.16
CA GLU A 594 -27.71 -15.73 -28.39
C GLU A 594 -26.42 -16.51 -28.66
N THR A 595 -26.46 -17.83 -28.67
CA THR A 595 -25.30 -18.68 -29.01
C THR A 595 -25.10 -18.78 -30.52
N ALA A 596 -23.88 -19.10 -30.97
CA ALA A 596 -23.57 -19.22 -32.39
C ALA A 596 -24.39 -20.27 -33.17
N ASP A 597 -25.00 -21.24 -32.48
CA ASP A 597 -25.92 -22.23 -33.08
C ASP A 597 -27.37 -21.72 -33.22
N GLY A 598 -27.64 -20.49 -32.80
CA GLY A 598 -28.95 -19.81 -32.89
C GLY A 598 -29.85 -19.99 -31.68
N THR A 599 -29.37 -20.55 -30.57
CA THR A 599 -30.16 -20.61 -29.33
C THR A 599 -30.27 -19.22 -28.72
N HIS A 600 -31.48 -18.68 -28.67
CA HIS A 600 -31.81 -17.37 -28.09
C HIS A 600 -32.46 -17.54 -26.70
N ILE A 601 -31.99 -16.78 -25.72
CA ILE A 601 -32.47 -16.79 -24.34
C ILE A 601 -32.76 -15.35 -23.93
N ASP A 602 -34.02 -15.07 -23.59
CA ASP A 602 -34.40 -13.83 -22.93
C ASP A 602 -34.13 -13.93 -21.42
N LEU A 603 -33.43 -12.93 -20.88
CA LEU A 603 -33.09 -12.81 -19.48
C LEU A 603 -34.00 -11.76 -18.82
N PRO A 604 -34.27 -11.89 -17.50
CA PRO A 604 -35.13 -10.92 -16.81
C PRO A 604 -34.46 -9.55 -16.74
N ASP A 605 -35.28 -8.50 -16.69
CA ASP A 605 -34.83 -7.17 -16.32
C ASP A 605 -34.25 -7.19 -14.89
N VAL A 606 -33.16 -6.46 -14.67
CA VAL A 606 -32.46 -6.40 -13.37
C VAL A 606 -32.25 -4.97 -12.95
N SER A 607 -32.71 -4.62 -11.74
CA SER A 607 -32.30 -3.38 -11.09
C SER A 607 -31.15 -3.66 -10.14
N TYR A 608 -29.93 -3.33 -10.58
CA TYR A 608 -28.69 -3.67 -9.89
C TYR A 608 -28.26 -2.54 -8.94
N GLN A 609 -28.08 -2.84 -7.66
CA GLN A 609 -27.84 -1.83 -6.62
C GLN A 609 -26.36 -1.65 -6.25
N GLY A 610 -25.41 -2.25 -6.99
CA GLY A 610 -23.98 -2.16 -6.67
C GLY A 610 -23.58 -2.88 -5.38
N ASN A 611 -24.41 -3.81 -4.88
CA ASN A 611 -24.28 -4.44 -3.56
C ASN A 611 -23.78 -5.90 -3.62
N GLY A 612 -22.96 -6.22 -4.62
CA GLY A 612 -22.39 -7.56 -4.84
C GLY A 612 -22.92 -8.25 -6.10
N PRO A 613 -22.44 -9.45 -6.46
CA PRO A 613 -22.78 -10.09 -7.72
C PRO A 613 -24.24 -10.60 -7.77
N VAL A 614 -24.89 -10.49 -8.93
CA VAL A 614 -26.20 -11.04 -9.24
C VAL A 614 -26.08 -12.03 -10.39
N SER A 615 -26.31 -13.31 -10.11
CA SER A 615 -26.34 -14.36 -11.15
C SER A 615 -27.63 -14.27 -11.97
N LEU A 616 -27.51 -14.41 -13.28
CA LEU A 616 -28.65 -14.41 -14.19
C LEU A 616 -29.10 -15.85 -14.50
N PRO A 617 -30.41 -16.10 -14.68
CA PRO A 617 -30.93 -17.44 -14.94
C PRO A 617 -30.66 -17.87 -16.39
N ALA A 618 -29.43 -18.32 -16.67
CA ALA A 618 -29.11 -19.07 -17.88
C ALA A 618 -29.49 -20.55 -17.72
N PRO A 619 -29.83 -21.28 -18.80
CA PRO A 619 -30.08 -22.72 -18.74
C PRO A 619 -28.88 -23.47 -18.14
N GLU A 620 -29.16 -24.33 -17.17
CA GLU A 620 -28.11 -25.16 -16.55
C GLU A 620 -27.43 -26.03 -17.61
N GLY A 621 -26.09 -26.00 -17.65
CA GLY A 621 -25.31 -26.76 -18.62
C GLY A 621 -25.26 -26.18 -20.03
N LEU A 622 -25.66 -24.91 -20.23
CA LEU A 622 -25.46 -24.22 -21.51
C LEU A 622 -23.97 -24.21 -21.88
N THR A 623 -23.66 -24.64 -23.10
CA THR A 623 -22.29 -24.64 -23.63
C THR A 623 -22.25 -23.99 -25.00
N ALA A 624 -21.25 -23.12 -25.21
CA ALA A 624 -20.98 -22.52 -26.51
C ALA A 624 -19.55 -21.98 -26.54
N ASP A 625 -18.89 -22.14 -27.68
CA ASP A 625 -17.59 -21.50 -27.92
C ASP A 625 -17.76 -20.03 -28.33
N SER A 626 -18.93 -19.61 -28.80
CA SER A 626 -19.19 -18.23 -29.20
C SER A 626 -20.65 -17.86 -28.97
N TYR A 627 -20.90 -16.64 -28.52
CA TYR A 627 -22.22 -16.12 -28.17
C TYR A 627 -22.24 -14.59 -28.16
N THR A 628 -23.43 -14.02 -28.29
CA THR A 628 -23.68 -12.58 -28.23
C THR A 628 -24.57 -12.27 -27.03
N ILE A 629 -24.20 -11.23 -26.28
CA ILE A 629 -25.00 -10.68 -25.19
C ILE A 629 -25.54 -9.32 -25.64
N ARG A 630 -26.83 -9.06 -25.34
CA ARG A 630 -27.46 -7.75 -25.59
C ARG A 630 -28.17 -7.28 -24.33
N ALA A 631 -28.09 -5.99 -24.03
CA ALA A 631 -28.85 -5.37 -22.95
C ALA A 631 -28.96 -3.86 -23.17
N LYS A 632 -30.06 -3.26 -22.74
CA LYS A 632 -30.15 -1.83 -22.50
C LYS A 632 -29.76 -1.55 -21.05
N VAL A 633 -28.71 -0.76 -20.84
CA VAL A 633 -28.16 -0.47 -19.51
C VAL A 633 -28.37 1.00 -19.18
N THR A 634 -29.09 1.30 -18.10
CA THR A 634 -29.30 2.68 -17.61
C THR A 634 -28.53 2.89 -16.31
N TYR A 635 -27.52 3.75 -16.34
CA TYR A 635 -26.66 4.06 -15.19
C TYR A 635 -27.29 5.15 -14.30
N TYR A 636 -27.16 5.02 -12.97
CA TYR A 636 -27.65 6.02 -12.02
C TYR A 636 -26.54 6.65 -11.18
N GLU A 637 -25.79 5.86 -10.41
CA GLU A 637 -24.77 6.37 -9.49
C GLU A 637 -23.70 5.32 -9.19
N GLY A 638 -22.57 5.76 -8.62
CA GLY A 638 -21.45 4.92 -8.22
C GLY A 638 -20.13 5.38 -8.82
N MET A 639 -19.08 5.40 -8.01
CA MET A 639 -17.73 5.82 -8.44
C MET A 639 -17.14 4.87 -9.49
N TRP A 640 -17.39 3.57 -9.33
CA TRP A 640 -16.93 2.50 -10.20
C TRP A 640 -17.97 2.14 -11.27
N GLY A 641 -17.57 1.38 -12.29
CA GLY A 641 -18.49 0.86 -13.30
C GLY A 641 -19.38 -0.30 -12.82
N VAL A 642 -20.27 -0.73 -13.71
CA VAL A 642 -20.97 -2.02 -13.64
C VAL A 642 -20.36 -2.97 -14.67
N ARG A 643 -20.31 -4.26 -14.39
CA ARG A 643 -19.71 -5.27 -15.27
C ARG A 643 -20.69 -6.40 -15.55
N ILE A 644 -20.78 -6.76 -16.82
CA ILE A 644 -21.42 -8.01 -17.27
C ILE A 644 -20.30 -9.05 -17.40
N ALA A 645 -20.36 -10.11 -16.60
CA ALA A 645 -19.46 -11.24 -16.71
C ALA A 645 -20.17 -12.46 -17.32
N SER A 646 -19.46 -13.21 -18.14
CA SER A 646 -19.98 -14.35 -18.89
C SER A 646 -18.99 -15.51 -19.03
N GLY A 647 -19.50 -16.71 -19.33
CA GLY A 647 -18.70 -17.93 -19.40
C GLY A 647 -18.81 -18.77 -18.12
N ASP A 648 -17.72 -19.39 -17.69
CA ASP A 648 -17.67 -20.13 -16.41
C ASP A 648 -17.48 -19.19 -15.22
N VAL A 649 -18.49 -18.34 -14.96
CA VAL A 649 -18.41 -17.24 -13.99
C VAL A 649 -18.23 -17.67 -12.52
N ASN A 650 -18.39 -18.98 -12.24
CA ASN A 650 -18.14 -19.60 -10.94
C ASN A 650 -16.76 -20.26 -10.86
N GLY A 651 -16.09 -20.45 -11.99
CA GLY A 651 -14.73 -20.93 -12.08
C GLY A 651 -13.70 -19.80 -12.04
N LYS A 652 -12.44 -20.18 -12.27
CA LYS A 652 -11.29 -19.26 -12.31
C LYS A 652 -11.06 -18.62 -13.68
N ASN A 653 -11.79 -19.05 -14.72
CA ASN A 653 -11.59 -18.61 -16.10
C ASN A 653 -12.93 -18.20 -16.72
N TYR A 654 -13.14 -16.90 -16.91
CA TYR A 654 -14.35 -16.36 -17.51
C TYR A 654 -14.07 -14.98 -18.14
N ASN A 655 -15.11 -14.35 -18.69
CA ASN A 655 -15.00 -13.10 -19.44
C ASN A 655 -15.77 -11.98 -18.73
N GLY A 656 -15.33 -10.74 -18.89
CA GLY A 656 -15.94 -9.56 -18.29
C GLY A 656 -16.07 -8.42 -19.29
N THR A 657 -17.06 -7.57 -19.11
CA THR A 657 -17.19 -6.33 -19.87
C THR A 657 -17.66 -5.23 -18.96
N SER A 658 -16.79 -4.24 -18.77
CA SER A 658 -16.97 -3.12 -17.84
C SER A 658 -17.63 -1.96 -18.56
N LEU A 659 -18.60 -1.34 -17.89
CA LEU A 659 -19.43 -0.24 -18.38
C LEU A 659 -19.47 0.87 -17.32
N GLY A 660 -19.28 2.13 -17.70
CA GLY A 660 -19.27 3.25 -16.74
C GLY A 660 -18.35 4.38 -17.19
N ARG A 661 -17.57 4.94 -16.25
CA ARG A 661 -16.53 5.95 -16.56
C ARG A 661 -15.46 5.45 -17.55
N GLY A 662 -15.30 4.13 -17.64
CA GLY A 662 -14.53 3.49 -18.70
C GLY A 662 -15.25 2.28 -19.25
N PHE A 663 -15.06 2.03 -20.54
CA PHE A 663 -15.46 0.79 -21.21
C PHE A 663 -14.25 -0.08 -21.46
N SER A 664 -14.37 -1.38 -21.21
CA SER A 664 -13.32 -2.34 -21.56
C SER A 664 -13.90 -3.75 -21.68
N VAL A 665 -13.33 -4.57 -22.57
CA VAL A 665 -13.52 -6.03 -22.53
C VAL A 665 -12.36 -6.65 -21.76
N GLN A 666 -12.69 -7.59 -20.90
CA GLN A 666 -11.77 -8.14 -19.91
C GLN A 666 -11.83 -9.66 -19.93
N VAL A 667 -10.73 -10.27 -19.54
CA VAL A 667 -10.64 -11.70 -19.29
C VAL A 667 -10.23 -11.94 -17.86
N VAL A 668 -10.84 -12.94 -17.22
CA VAL A 668 -10.43 -13.46 -15.93
C VAL A 668 -9.72 -14.77 -16.16
N ARG A 669 -8.48 -14.86 -15.70
CA ARG A 669 -7.63 -16.05 -15.79
C ARG A 669 -7.08 -16.33 -14.41
N GLU A 670 -7.13 -17.60 -14.00
CA GLU A 670 -6.65 -18.02 -12.68
C GLU A 670 -7.29 -17.28 -11.49
N GLY A 671 -8.49 -16.70 -11.69
CA GLY A 671 -9.27 -16.01 -10.66
C GLY A 671 -9.11 -14.48 -10.63
N THR A 672 -8.15 -13.92 -11.37
CA THR A 672 -7.93 -12.46 -11.43
C THR A 672 -8.13 -11.92 -12.85
N GLY A 673 -8.64 -10.69 -12.95
CA GLY A 673 -9.03 -10.06 -14.22
C GLY A 673 -7.99 -9.10 -14.77
N TYR A 674 -7.95 -8.96 -16.08
CA TYR A 674 -7.25 -7.88 -16.77
C TYR A 674 -8.01 -7.47 -18.04
N ALA A 675 -7.86 -6.21 -18.44
CA ALA A 675 -8.42 -5.73 -19.70
C ALA A 675 -7.57 -6.22 -20.88
N LEU A 676 -8.24 -6.59 -21.98
CA LEU A 676 -7.52 -6.92 -23.21
C LEU A 676 -6.88 -5.65 -23.78
N ALA A 677 -5.66 -5.79 -24.32
CA ALA A 677 -4.86 -4.65 -24.75
C ALA A 677 -5.61 -3.76 -25.76
N GLY A 678 -5.54 -2.44 -25.55
CA GLY A 678 -6.15 -1.44 -26.44
C GLY A 678 -7.67 -1.34 -26.34
N THR A 679 -8.30 -1.96 -25.33
CA THR A 679 -9.76 -1.95 -25.18
C THR A 679 -10.27 -0.98 -24.13
N GLU A 680 -9.39 -0.44 -23.30
CA GLU A 680 -9.72 0.52 -22.26
C GLU A 680 -10.00 1.90 -22.88
N THR A 681 -11.27 2.28 -22.87
CA THR A 681 -11.73 3.57 -23.36
C THR A 681 -12.22 4.37 -22.16
N SER A 682 -11.49 5.43 -21.80
CA SER A 682 -11.95 6.41 -20.79
C SER A 682 -13.03 7.32 -21.38
N MET A 683 -14.02 7.69 -20.57
CA MET A 683 -15.02 8.70 -20.91
C MET A 683 -15.05 9.81 -19.88
N ASP A 684 -15.58 10.97 -20.30
CA ASP A 684 -16.08 11.98 -19.38
C ASP A 684 -17.07 11.37 -18.37
N ALA A 685 -17.29 12.08 -17.26
CA ALA A 685 -18.22 11.64 -16.22
C ALA A 685 -19.59 11.19 -16.79
N VAL A 686 -19.98 9.94 -16.51
CA VAL A 686 -21.29 9.39 -16.87
C VAL A 686 -22.37 10.04 -16.02
N ARG A 687 -23.41 10.60 -16.66
CA ARG A 687 -24.51 11.26 -15.96
C ARG A 687 -25.54 10.25 -15.46
N PRO A 688 -26.12 10.42 -14.27
CA PRO A 688 -27.30 9.67 -13.84
C PRO A 688 -28.42 9.71 -14.89
N GLY A 689 -28.98 8.55 -15.21
CA GLY A 689 -29.99 8.36 -16.27
C GLY A 689 -29.41 8.14 -17.68
N THR A 690 -28.08 8.04 -17.84
CA THR A 690 -27.49 7.69 -19.14
C THR A 690 -27.87 6.26 -19.50
N THR A 691 -28.39 6.04 -20.70
CA THR A 691 -28.78 4.72 -21.21
C THR A 691 -27.93 4.34 -22.41
N TRP A 692 -27.42 3.11 -22.40
CA TRP A 692 -26.64 2.50 -23.48
C TRP A 692 -27.35 1.29 -24.07
N ASP A 693 -27.37 1.17 -25.39
CA ASP A 693 -27.66 -0.11 -26.08
C ASP A 693 -26.35 -0.90 -26.20
N VAL A 694 -26.21 -1.93 -25.36
CA VAL A 694 -24.99 -2.72 -25.21
C VAL A 694 -25.11 -4.00 -26.02
N ARG A 695 -24.12 -4.26 -26.89
CA ARG A 695 -23.91 -5.57 -27.51
C ARG A 695 -22.47 -6.03 -27.26
N ILE A 696 -22.33 -7.25 -26.75
CA ILE A 696 -21.05 -7.91 -26.50
C ILE A 696 -20.99 -9.16 -27.38
N GLU A 697 -19.98 -9.27 -28.23
CA GLU A 697 -19.72 -10.48 -29.03
C GLU A 697 -18.55 -11.22 -28.42
N ILE A 698 -18.76 -12.47 -28.01
CA ILE A 698 -17.74 -13.36 -27.45
C ILE A 698 -17.44 -14.45 -28.48
N GLY A 699 -16.17 -14.52 -28.91
CA GLY A 699 -15.63 -15.54 -29.80
C GLY A 699 -14.63 -16.44 -29.08
N ASN A 700 -14.60 -17.72 -29.46
CA ASN A 700 -13.66 -18.72 -28.95
C ASN A 700 -13.48 -18.68 -27.41
N ARG A 701 -14.57 -18.72 -26.66
CA ARG A 701 -14.60 -18.75 -25.18
C ARG A 701 -14.00 -17.51 -24.51
N GLY A 702 -13.77 -16.43 -25.25
CA GLY A 702 -13.19 -15.18 -24.73
C GLY A 702 -11.86 -14.79 -25.35
N GLU A 703 -11.26 -15.63 -26.20
CA GLU A 703 -10.04 -15.25 -26.94
C GLU A 703 -10.29 -14.05 -27.88
N GLN A 704 -11.55 -13.86 -28.31
CA GLN A 704 -11.97 -12.67 -29.04
C GLN A 704 -13.20 -12.06 -28.36
N MET A 705 -13.16 -10.75 -28.10
CA MET A 705 -14.29 -10.03 -27.53
C MET A 705 -14.49 -8.68 -28.21
N ARG A 706 -15.74 -8.34 -28.51
CA ARG A 706 -16.10 -7.01 -29.03
C ARG A 706 -17.22 -6.39 -28.23
N LEU A 707 -17.08 -5.12 -27.91
CA LEU A 707 -18.11 -4.31 -27.28
C LEU A 707 -18.61 -3.24 -28.24
N TYR A 708 -19.92 -3.16 -28.39
CA TYR A 708 -20.61 -2.09 -29.08
C TYR A 708 -21.52 -1.35 -28.12
N ILE A 709 -21.51 -0.02 -28.20
CA ILE A 709 -22.41 0.89 -27.49
C ILE A 709 -23.16 1.69 -28.55
N ASP A 710 -24.49 1.66 -28.49
CA ASP A 710 -25.38 2.36 -29.44
C ASP A 710 -25.07 2.05 -30.91
N GLY A 711 -24.65 0.80 -31.16
CA GLY A 711 -24.27 0.29 -32.48
C GLY A 711 -22.86 0.65 -32.94
N ALA A 712 -22.14 1.53 -32.25
CA ALA A 712 -20.75 1.87 -32.53
C ALA A 712 -19.80 0.85 -31.86
N LEU A 713 -18.75 0.41 -32.55
CA LEU A 713 -17.70 -0.44 -31.97
C LEU A 713 -16.85 0.41 -31.02
N VAL A 714 -16.84 0.05 -29.73
CA VAL A 714 -16.08 0.75 -28.69
C VAL A 714 -14.80 0.00 -28.33
N ALA A 715 -14.83 -1.34 -28.31
CA ALA A 715 -13.65 -2.16 -28.06
C ALA A 715 -13.62 -3.42 -28.93
N ASP A 716 -12.44 -3.79 -29.42
CA ASP A 716 -12.14 -5.06 -30.11
C ASP A 716 -10.87 -5.65 -29.49
N GLY A 717 -11.04 -6.66 -28.64
CA GLY A 717 -9.97 -7.28 -27.86
C GLY A 717 -9.68 -8.70 -28.32
N HIS A 718 -8.39 -9.04 -28.31
CA HIS A 718 -7.89 -10.39 -28.61
C HIS A 718 -6.89 -10.83 -27.53
N GLU A 719 -7.10 -12.01 -26.95
CA GLU A 719 -6.13 -12.65 -26.06
C GLU A 719 -5.13 -13.47 -26.88
N THR A 720 -3.84 -13.40 -26.53
CA THR A 720 -2.86 -14.34 -27.05
C THR A 720 -2.97 -15.63 -26.24
N PRO A 721 -3.31 -16.80 -26.83
CA PRO A 721 -3.63 -17.99 -26.02
C PRO A 721 -2.40 -18.68 -25.40
N ASP A 722 -1.22 -18.45 -25.97
CA ASP A 722 0.03 -19.07 -25.54
C ASP A 722 0.77 -18.11 -24.59
N GLU A 723 0.81 -18.47 -23.32
CA GLU A 723 1.28 -17.62 -22.23
C GLU A 723 2.72 -17.97 -21.84
N PRO A 724 3.70 -17.06 -21.96
CA PRO A 724 5.09 -17.30 -21.54
C PRO A 724 5.20 -17.61 -20.04
N ARG A 725 5.58 -18.84 -19.67
CA ARG A 725 5.64 -19.31 -18.26
C ARG A 725 7.02 -19.80 -17.84
N ARG A 726 7.99 -19.87 -18.75
CA ARG A 726 9.40 -20.15 -18.41
C ARG A 726 10.31 -19.08 -18.98
N THR A 727 11.17 -18.51 -18.13
CA THR A 727 12.10 -17.44 -18.52
C THR A 727 13.49 -17.70 -17.95
N VAL A 728 14.50 -17.17 -18.65
CA VAL A 728 15.87 -17.10 -18.16
C VAL A 728 16.37 -15.69 -18.39
N THR A 729 16.86 -15.04 -17.34
CA THR A 729 17.51 -13.73 -17.44
C THR A 729 18.93 -13.79 -16.91
N VAL A 730 19.77 -12.92 -17.43
CA VAL A 730 21.20 -12.91 -17.16
C VAL A 730 21.65 -11.50 -16.89
N SER A 731 22.28 -11.31 -15.74
CA SER A 731 22.90 -10.06 -15.35
C SER A 731 24.19 -10.25 -14.60
N ARG A 732 24.95 -9.17 -14.47
CA ARG A 732 26.28 -9.18 -13.88
C ARG A 732 26.48 -7.98 -12.99
N ASP A 733 26.97 -8.23 -11.80
CA ASP A 733 27.65 -7.23 -10.98
C ASP A 733 29.15 -7.30 -11.32
N SER A 734 29.63 -6.31 -12.07
CA SER A 734 31.03 -6.23 -12.47
C SER A 734 31.96 -5.89 -11.29
N THR A 735 31.44 -5.20 -10.27
CA THR A 735 32.20 -4.81 -9.07
C THR A 735 32.40 -6.01 -8.15
N ALA A 736 31.36 -6.79 -7.89
CA ALA A 736 31.45 -8.00 -7.09
C ALA A 736 32.01 -9.21 -7.87
N GLY A 737 32.06 -9.14 -9.21
CA GLY A 737 32.51 -10.24 -10.05
C GLY A 737 31.53 -11.41 -10.10
N VAL A 738 30.24 -11.14 -9.92
CA VAL A 738 29.18 -12.16 -9.85
C VAL A 738 28.28 -12.06 -11.08
N THR A 739 28.00 -13.20 -11.70
CA THR A 739 26.95 -13.32 -12.74
C THR A 739 25.74 -14.01 -12.13
N TYR A 740 24.58 -13.39 -12.26
CA TYR A 740 23.31 -13.94 -11.85
C TYR A 740 22.59 -14.54 -13.06
N LEU A 741 22.25 -15.82 -12.97
CA LEU A 741 21.32 -16.48 -13.90
C LEU A 741 20.02 -16.71 -13.15
N ARG A 742 18.93 -16.12 -13.63
CA ARG A 742 17.63 -16.23 -13.00
C ARG A 742 16.71 -17.07 -13.86
N VAL A 743 16.10 -18.08 -13.27
CA VAL A 743 15.24 -19.03 -13.96
C VAL A 743 13.88 -19.03 -13.30
N VAL A 744 12.84 -18.71 -14.08
CA VAL A 744 11.45 -18.90 -13.67
C VAL A 744 10.92 -20.13 -14.38
N ASN A 745 10.35 -21.07 -13.62
CA ASN A 745 9.57 -22.18 -14.11
C ASN A 745 8.17 -22.16 -13.50
N ALA A 746 7.24 -21.47 -14.16
CA ALA A 746 5.83 -21.41 -13.76
C ALA A 746 4.99 -22.47 -14.50
N LEU A 747 5.51 -23.70 -14.56
CA LEU A 747 4.84 -24.88 -15.11
C LEU A 747 4.92 -26.07 -14.14
N PRO A 748 4.01 -27.06 -14.25
CA PRO A 748 3.92 -28.19 -13.30
C PRO A 748 5.06 -29.21 -13.42
N GLU A 749 5.81 -29.20 -14.52
CA GLU A 749 6.97 -30.07 -14.71
C GLU A 749 8.28 -29.33 -14.45
N SER A 750 9.22 -30.02 -13.79
CA SER A 750 10.61 -29.58 -13.77
C SER A 750 11.21 -29.62 -15.18
N VAL A 751 12.21 -28.77 -15.42
CA VAL A 751 12.80 -28.58 -16.75
C VAL A 751 14.31 -28.48 -16.65
N ASP A 752 15.02 -29.13 -17.56
CA ASP A 752 16.47 -28.98 -17.68
C ASP A 752 16.78 -27.75 -18.53
N VAL A 753 17.52 -26.80 -17.98
CA VAL A 753 17.94 -25.56 -18.64
C VAL A 753 19.41 -25.66 -19.01
N ASP A 754 19.68 -25.73 -20.30
CA ASP A 754 21.03 -25.72 -20.87
C ASP A 754 21.54 -24.27 -20.95
N LEU A 755 22.44 -23.94 -20.04
CA LEU A 755 23.10 -22.65 -19.87
C LEU A 755 24.52 -22.66 -20.47
N ALA A 756 24.94 -23.74 -21.14
CA ALA A 756 26.33 -23.90 -21.59
C ALA A 756 26.78 -22.75 -22.52
N GLN A 757 25.90 -22.33 -23.44
CA GLN A 757 26.20 -21.23 -24.36
C GLN A 757 26.25 -19.88 -23.64
N VAL A 758 25.39 -19.65 -22.65
CA VAL A 758 25.40 -18.44 -21.81
C VAL A 758 26.71 -18.34 -21.03
N LEU A 759 27.07 -19.41 -20.32
CA LEU A 759 28.29 -19.49 -19.50
C LEU A 759 29.55 -19.32 -20.36
N ALA A 760 29.58 -19.92 -21.56
CA ALA A 760 30.67 -19.76 -22.51
C ALA A 760 30.76 -18.31 -23.04
N ALA A 761 29.62 -17.70 -23.41
CA ALA A 761 29.59 -16.33 -23.92
C ALA A 761 30.09 -15.30 -22.89
N LEU A 762 29.88 -15.55 -21.60
CA LEU A 762 30.35 -14.72 -20.49
C LEU A 762 31.75 -15.07 -19.98
N ASN A 763 32.41 -16.07 -20.59
CA ASN A 763 33.73 -16.57 -20.20
C ASN A 763 33.80 -17.04 -18.74
N VAL A 764 32.75 -17.72 -18.25
CA VAL A 764 32.75 -18.30 -16.89
C VAL A 764 33.76 -19.46 -16.82
N PRO A 765 34.75 -19.45 -15.91
CA PRO A 765 35.73 -20.52 -15.80
C PRO A 765 35.12 -21.79 -15.18
N ASP A 766 35.67 -22.96 -15.51
CA ASP A 766 35.13 -24.24 -15.01
C ASP A 766 35.16 -24.36 -13.48
N SER A 767 36.11 -23.70 -12.81
CA SER A 767 36.15 -23.61 -11.35
C SER A 767 34.94 -22.89 -10.75
N ALA A 768 34.44 -21.84 -11.43
CA ALA A 768 33.26 -21.09 -11.00
C ALA A 768 31.95 -21.84 -11.25
N LYS A 769 31.96 -22.82 -12.17
CA LYS A 769 30.79 -23.69 -12.45
C LYS A 769 30.64 -24.83 -11.45
N ALA A 770 31.72 -25.24 -10.80
CA ALA A 770 31.72 -26.43 -9.93
C ALA A 770 30.90 -26.23 -8.65
N VAL A 771 30.87 -25.01 -8.12
CA VAL A 771 30.13 -24.62 -6.91
C VAL A 771 29.43 -23.30 -7.18
N VAL A 772 28.13 -23.37 -7.45
CA VAL A 772 27.27 -22.22 -7.70
C VAL A 772 26.20 -22.18 -6.61
N GLU A 773 26.02 -21.03 -5.98
CA GLU A 773 24.94 -20.85 -5.02
C GLU A 773 23.61 -20.68 -5.75
N ALA A 774 22.63 -21.53 -5.43
CA ALA A 774 21.27 -21.46 -5.94
C ALA A 774 20.33 -21.07 -4.80
N THR A 775 19.71 -19.90 -4.90
CA THR A 775 18.60 -19.49 -4.02
C THR A 775 17.29 -19.77 -4.74
N VAL A 776 16.46 -20.65 -4.17
CA VAL A 776 15.24 -21.17 -4.82
C VAL A 776 14.01 -20.89 -3.96
N LEU A 777 13.05 -20.19 -4.55
CA LEU A 777 11.67 -20.12 -4.07
C LEU A 777 10.83 -21.12 -4.88
N THR A 778 10.15 -22.06 -4.21
CA THR A 778 9.36 -23.10 -4.88
C THR A 778 8.27 -23.65 -3.98
N GLY A 779 7.16 -24.09 -4.58
CA GLY A 779 6.05 -24.74 -3.87
C GLY A 779 5.40 -25.82 -4.72
N ASN A 780 4.57 -26.66 -4.09
CA ASN A 780 3.88 -27.77 -4.76
C ASN A 780 2.54 -27.36 -5.38
N ASP A 781 2.02 -26.19 -5.02
CA ASP A 781 0.75 -25.64 -5.52
C ASP A 781 0.98 -24.18 -5.94
N PRO A 782 0.84 -23.83 -7.24
CA PRO A 782 1.00 -22.46 -7.71
C PRO A 782 -0.05 -21.50 -7.16
N TYR A 783 -1.16 -22.01 -6.64
CA TYR A 783 -2.24 -21.22 -6.09
C TYR A 783 -2.20 -21.15 -4.55
N ALA A 784 -1.13 -21.65 -3.93
CA ALA A 784 -0.92 -21.52 -2.50
C ALA A 784 -0.50 -20.08 -2.13
N GLY A 785 -0.90 -19.63 -0.94
CA GLY A 785 -0.71 -18.27 -0.45
C GLY A 785 -2.06 -17.66 -0.06
N ILE A 786 -2.13 -17.05 1.13
CA ILE A 786 -3.35 -16.45 1.68
C ILE A 786 -3.01 -15.04 2.12
N ARG A 787 -3.85 -14.07 1.75
CA ARG A 787 -3.70 -12.68 2.18
C ARG A 787 -3.75 -12.58 3.70
N GLY A 788 -2.82 -11.80 4.26
CA GLY A 788 -2.69 -11.68 5.71
C GLY A 788 -1.91 -12.80 6.40
N GLU A 789 -1.41 -13.78 5.66
CA GLU A 789 -0.62 -14.90 6.21
C GLU A 789 0.79 -14.94 5.61
N GLU A 790 1.71 -15.60 6.33
CA GLU A 790 3.05 -15.90 5.85
C GLU A 790 2.96 -16.83 4.64
N SER A 791 3.80 -16.62 3.63
CA SER A 791 3.86 -17.53 2.50
C SER A 791 4.15 -18.97 2.97
N PRO A 792 3.48 -20.01 2.41
CA PRO A 792 3.70 -21.40 2.83
C PRO A 792 5.14 -21.92 2.68
N THR A 793 5.94 -21.27 1.82
CA THR A 793 7.35 -21.58 1.61
C THR A 793 8.14 -20.29 1.39
N CYS A 794 9.39 -20.27 1.85
CA CYS A 794 10.32 -19.15 1.66
C CYS A 794 11.56 -19.60 0.85
N PRO A 795 12.37 -18.67 0.33
CA PRO A 795 13.57 -19.02 -0.43
C PRO A 795 14.59 -19.82 0.40
N THR A 796 15.22 -20.81 -0.22
CA THR A 796 16.30 -21.58 0.39
C THR A 796 17.54 -21.58 -0.49
N SER A 797 18.73 -21.46 0.11
CA SER A 797 20.01 -21.49 -0.60
C SER A 797 20.70 -22.85 -0.47
N HIS A 798 21.24 -23.36 -1.57
CA HIS A 798 22.08 -24.56 -1.60
C HIS A 798 23.10 -24.49 -2.76
N GLU A 799 24.14 -25.33 -2.70
CA GLU A 799 25.13 -25.42 -3.78
C GLU A 799 24.65 -26.34 -4.91
N VAL A 800 24.89 -25.92 -6.15
CA VAL A 800 24.67 -26.72 -7.37
C VAL A 800 25.93 -26.74 -8.22
N ASN A 801 26.02 -27.73 -9.10
CA ASN A 801 27.14 -27.92 -10.02
C ASN A 801 26.66 -27.72 -11.46
N LEU A 802 27.23 -26.73 -12.15
CA LEU A 802 26.95 -26.37 -13.55
C LEU A 802 28.10 -26.77 -14.49
N ALA A 803 28.95 -27.74 -14.13
CA ALA A 803 30.11 -28.14 -14.93
C ALA A 803 29.72 -28.67 -16.33
N ASP A 804 28.57 -29.32 -16.45
CA ASP A 804 28.00 -29.75 -17.74
C ASP A 804 27.15 -28.65 -18.42
N GLY A 805 27.00 -27.50 -17.77
CA GLY A 805 26.23 -26.36 -18.23
C GLY A 805 24.72 -26.49 -18.03
N THR A 806 24.20 -27.50 -17.33
CA THR A 806 22.76 -27.72 -17.16
C THR A 806 22.30 -27.43 -15.73
N TYR A 807 21.15 -26.77 -15.59
CA TYR A 807 20.44 -26.61 -14.32
C TYR A 807 19.03 -27.18 -14.42
N THR A 808 18.63 -28.07 -13.51
CA THR A 808 17.24 -28.57 -13.43
C THR A 808 16.40 -27.64 -12.56
N ALA A 809 15.55 -26.82 -13.18
CA ALA A 809 14.65 -25.94 -12.46
C ALA A 809 13.42 -26.74 -11.95
N PRO A 810 13.11 -26.72 -10.64
CA PRO A 810 11.92 -27.38 -10.09
C PRO A 810 10.63 -26.83 -10.72
N ALA A 811 9.55 -27.60 -10.67
CA ALA A 811 8.22 -27.09 -10.99
C ALA A 811 7.86 -25.91 -10.07
N TRP A 812 7.07 -24.95 -10.57
CA TRP A 812 6.61 -23.78 -9.82
C TRP A 812 7.73 -23.12 -9.00
N SER A 813 8.77 -22.66 -9.68
CA SER A 813 9.96 -22.13 -9.01
C SER A 813 10.50 -20.85 -9.62
N PHE A 814 11.12 -20.05 -8.77
CA PHE A 814 12.00 -18.96 -9.12
C PHE A 814 13.37 -19.23 -8.49
N THR A 815 14.40 -19.32 -9.32
CA THR A 815 15.77 -19.58 -8.90
C THR A 815 16.67 -18.42 -9.30
N THR A 816 17.54 -18.00 -8.37
CA THR A 816 18.72 -17.17 -8.68
C THR A 816 19.99 -18.00 -8.48
N LEU A 817 20.77 -18.18 -9.55
CA LEU A 817 22.08 -18.82 -9.53
C LEU A 817 23.17 -17.74 -9.49
N ALA A 818 23.96 -17.70 -8.43
CA ALA A 818 25.06 -16.76 -8.26
C ALA A 818 26.41 -17.41 -8.63
N VAL A 819 26.90 -17.12 -9.84
CA VAL A 819 28.16 -17.64 -10.36
C VAL A 819 29.27 -16.64 -10.09
N ARG A 820 30.17 -16.97 -9.16
CA ARG A 820 31.28 -16.11 -8.73
C ARG A 820 32.55 -16.43 -9.53
N GLY A 821 33.05 -15.44 -10.27
CA GLY A 821 34.16 -15.57 -11.24
C GLY A 821 35.55 -15.73 -10.63
#